data_AF-A0A4Y2M5U2-F1
#
_entry.id   AF-A0A4Y2M5U2-F1
#
_cell.length_a   1.000
_cell.length_b   1.000
_cell.length_c   1.000
_cell.angle_alpha   90.00
_cell.angle_beta   90.00
_cell.angle_gamma   90.00
#
_symmetry.space_group_name_H-M   'P 1'
#
loop_
_entity.id
_entity.type
_entity.pdbx_description
1 polymer ?
#
loop_
_entity_poly.entity_id
_entity_poly.type
_entity_poly.pdbx_seq_one_letter_code
_entity_poly.pdbx_strand_id
1 'polypeptide(L)'
;MPKRRKGANLSRRTTNSTVMRDIRARRSGEQIQQNNTDVCASMAQLRESLSQEARDERNQQRQLERRETRRFIVNRRRGIDQQRQQLLRAFTSDSFLRLAFQYEPDVEYYAHSKVVIGSLDKECPHCHALKFKNESVGMCCSSGKVQLTEIETPPEPLHGLLIGTDPDSSLFLKSIRTFNSCFQMTSFGATEIVNNIAANGQQFNSTFKIKGQIYHKVGSLLSMPNESHKFLQIYFMGGEDSERALANRVDARCDYHNLNSPFARRIVTDLDALLNEHNELLKLFKSHMHKLQSDNHAIVINPDRTPAGEHVRRFNAPVVDDVAGIMVGDRTATRQIVIRRRNNNLQFISDTHRSYDALQYPLIFWKGQDGYCVNIKQRDPVTGAETNKNVSSKDFYSYRLMIRSGRDNIILRCRELSQQFMVDMYVKIESERLRYLRYNQQKLRAEEYIHLRDAIAKNADTAEIGNSVILPSSYVGSPRHMQEYIQDAMTFVREYGRPCLLITFTCNPKWQEITSLLLPGQNAIHRHDITARVFKQKLKSLISFITKLHVFGPTRCWMYSVEWQKRGLPHAHILIWFVDKIRAEDIDSLISAEIPDPSTDQLLFYIVTTNMIHGPCGILNRSSPCMVDGKCTKRFPKDFINDTVTHIDGYPIYRRRSTGKMADNHSLKLSVTQIPGH
;
A
#
# COMPACT_ATOMS: atom_id res chain seq x y z
N MET A 1 -33.79 13.09 63.99
CA MET A 1 -32.43 13.46 63.50
C MET A 1 -32.49 13.77 62.00
N PRO A 2 -31.74 14.74 61.47
CA PRO A 2 -32.29 16.00 60.95
C PRO A 2 -32.35 16.16 59.42
N LYS A 3 -33.15 17.16 58.99
CA LYS A 3 -33.32 17.66 57.62
C LYS A 3 -31.99 18.06 56.98
N ARG A 4 -31.65 17.45 55.84
CA ARG A 4 -30.55 17.88 54.96
C ARG A 4 -30.81 19.30 54.43
N ARG A 5 -29.89 20.22 54.72
CA ARG A 5 -29.77 21.53 54.04
C ARG A 5 -29.58 21.30 52.53
N LYS A 6 -30.46 21.87 51.71
CA LYS A 6 -30.21 22.04 50.26
C LYS A 6 -29.08 23.06 50.10
N GLY A 7 -28.06 22.68 49.32
CA GLY A 7 -26.97 23.58 48.91
C GLY A 7 -27.50 24.80 48.16
N ALA A 8 -26.82 25.93 48.33
CA ALA A 8 -27.12 27.18 47.67
C ALA A 8 -26.87 27.08 46.15
N ASN A 9 -27.87 27.44 45.35
CA ASN A 9 -27.77 27.62 43.91
C ASN A 9 -26.93 28.86 43.59
N LEU A 10 -25.73 28.69 43.03
CA LEU A 10 -24.82 29.76 42.60
C LEU A 10 -25.14 30.32 41.19
N SER A 11 -26.39 30.27 40.72
CA SER A 11 -26.75 30.68 39.34
C SER A 11 -27.86 31.73 39.22
N ARG A 12 -28.23 32.45 40.28
CA ARG A 12 -29.21 33.54 40.17
C ARG A 12 -28.49 34.88 39.95
N ARG A 13 -28.28 35.25 38.68
CA ARG A 13 -27.90 36.63 38.33
C ARG A 13 -29.04 37.57 38.74
N THR A 14 -28.71 38.63 39.48
CA THR A 14 -29.67 39.63 39.93
C THR A 14 -30.18 40.43 38.73
N THR A 15 -31.47 40.83 38.75
CA THR A 15 -32.12 41.62 37.69
C THR A 15 -31.30 42.88 37.34
N ASN A 16 -30.66 43.50 38.33
CA ASN A 16 -29.75 44.64 38.14
C ASN A 16 -28.53 44.32 37.28
N SER A 17 -27.96 43.11 37.39
CA SER A 17 -26.81 42.71 36.57
C SER A 17 -27.17 42.52 35.10
N THR A 18 -28.39 42.08 34.83
CA THR A 18 -28.93 41.91 33.46
C THR A 18 -29.22 43.28 32.83
N VAL A 19 -29.87 44.17 33.58
CA VAL A 19 -30.16 45.55 33.15
C VAL A 19 -28.87 46.32 32.84
N MET A 20 -27.84 46.21 33.69
CA MET A 20 -26.55 46.88 33.46
C MET A 20 -25.79 46.33 32.25
N ARG A 21 -25.99 45.05 31.91
CA ARG A 21 -25.41 44.44 30.71
C ARG A 21 -26.11 44.94 29.44
N ASP A 22 -27.42 45.03 29.45
CA ASP A 22 -28.21 45.52 28.30
C ASP A 22 -27.95 47.02 28.05
N ILE A 23 -27.79 47.80 29.12
CA ILE A 23 -27.37 49.21 29.03
C ILE A 23 -25.96 49.32 28.44
N ARG A 24 -25.01 48.45 28.83
CA ARG A 24 -23.65 48.44 28.26
C ARG A 24 -23.63 47.99 26.79
N ALA A 25 -24.51 47.07 26.40
CA ALA A 25 -24.60 46.56 25.03
C ALA A 25 -25.19 47.57 24.03
N ARG A 26 -25.93 48.58 24.52
CA ARG A 26 -26.56 49.64 23.69
C ARG A 26 -25.76 50.93 23.56
N ARG A 27 -24.54 51.00 24.13
CA ARG A 27 -23.71 52.22 24.09
C ARG A 27 -23.09 52.40 22.71
N SER A 28 -23.14 53.62 22.18
CA SER A 28 -22.38 54.01 20.98
C SER A 28 -20.88 54.07 21.29
N GLY A 29 -20.04 53.98 20.26
CA GLY A 29 -18.58 54.10 20.42
C GLY A 29 -18.14 55.40 21.10
N GLU A 30 -18.84 56.51 20.82
CA GLU A 30 -18.62 57.80 21.47
C GLU A 30 -19.00 57.79 22.96
N GLN A 31 -20.10 57.15 23.34
CA GLN A 31 -20.49 57.01 24.76
C GLN A 31 -19.52 56.14 25.57
N ILE A 32 -18.89 55.15 24.93
CA ILE A 32 -17.84 54.34 25.56
C ILE A 32 -16.58 55.19 25.73
N GLN A 33 -16.20 55.96 24.71
CA GLN A 33 -15.05 56.85 24.76
C GLN A 33 -15.22 57.89 25.88
N GLN A 34 -16.39 58.54 25.96
CA GLN A 34 -16.72 59.57 26.94
C GLN A 34 -16.67 59.02 28.37
N ASN A 35 -17.30 57.86 28.62
CA ASN A 35 -17.24 57.20 29.93
C ASN A 35 -15.81 56.79 30.32
N ASN A 36 -15.00 56.35 29.36
CA ASN A 36 -13.60 56.01 29.64
C ASN A 36 -12.79 57.26 29.98
N THR A 37 -13.03 58.40 29.31
CA THR A 37 -12.42 59.69 29.67
C THR A 37 -12.89 60.18 31.04
N ASP A 38 -14.17 60.04 31.38
CA ASP A 38 -14.71 60.47 32.68
C ASP A 38 -14.16 59.61 33.83
N VAL A 39 -14.05 58.29 33.61
CA VAL A 39 -13.40 57.37 34.57
C VAL A 39 -11.91 57.71 34.70
N CYS A 40 -11.21 58.00 33.61
CA CYS A 40 -9.82 58.44 33.64
C CYS A 40 -9.64 59.77 34.38
N ALA A 41 -10.53 60.75 34.16
CA ALA A 41 -10.51 62.04 34.82
C ALA A 41 -10.83 61.92 36.31
N SER A 42 -11.83 61.12 36.68
CA SER A 42 -12.19 60.84 38.08
C SER A 42 -11.07 60.08 38.80
N MET A 43 -10.43 59.11 38.13
CA MET A 43 -9.23 58.44 38.66
C MET A 43 -8.02 59.37 38.76
N ALA A 44 -7.91 60.40 37.92
CA ALA A 44 -6.86 61.41 37.99
C ALA A 44 -7.07 62.36 39.17
N GLN A 45 -8.31 62.84 39.38
CA GLN A 45 -8.68 63.64 40.54
C GLN A 45 -8.50 62.88 41.87
N LEU A 46 -8.85 61.58 41.89
CA LEU A 46 -8.59 60.70 43.04
C LEU A 46 -7.10 60.45 43.26
N ARG A 47 -6.27 60.53 42.20
CA ARG A 47 -4.80 60.45 42.34
C ARG A 47 -4.24 61.75 42.91
N GLU A 48 -4.80 62.90 42.54
CA GLU A 48 -4.43 64.22 43.05
C GLU A 48 -4.74 64.40 44.56
N SER A 49 -5.81 63.78 45.07
CA SER A 49 -6.22 63.86 46.48
C SER A 49 -5.50 62.89 47.43
N LEU A 50 -4.66 61.97 46.92
CA LEU A 50 -3.87 61.04 47.74
C LEU A 50 -2.60 61.72 48.27
N SER A 51 -2.27 61.48 49.55
CA SER A 51 -1.00 61.93 50.17
C SER A 51 0.22 61.32 49.46
N GLN A 52 1.36 61.99 49.57
CA GLN A 52 2.61 61.53 48.96
C GLN A 52 3.01 60.13 49.44
N GLU A 53 2.85 59.86 50.75
CA GLU A 53 3.12 58.54 51.35
C GLU A 53 2.24 57.42 50.76
N ALA A 54 0.94 57.66 50.58
CA ALA A 54 0.04 56.68 49.99
C ALA A 54 0.35 56.38 48.50
N ARG A 55 0.91 57.37 47.78
CA ARG A 55 1.40 57.18 46.41
C ARG A 55 2.68 56.34 46.40
N ASP A 56 3.59 56.59 47.33
CA ASP A 56 4.87 55.89 47.45
C ASP A 56 4.67 54.42 47.86
N GLU A 57 3.78 54.15 48.81
CA GLU A 57 3.44 52.79 49.25
C GLU A 57 2.81 51.97 48.12
N ARG A 58 1.87 52.55 47.37
CA ARG A 58 1.26 51.91 46.19
C ARG A 58 2.28 51.67 45.06
N ASN A 59 3.23 52.57 44.88
CA ASN A 59 4.31 52.41 43.89
C ASN A 59 5.27 51.30 44.32
N GLN A 60 5.62 51.19 45.60
CA GLN A 60 6.40 50.09 46.15
C GLN A 60 5.67 48.74 45.96
N GLN A 61 4.38 48.67 46.26
CA GLN A 61 3.58 47.46 46.07
C GLN A 61 3.53 47.02 44.59
N ARG A 62 3.34 47.96 43.65
CA ARG A 62 3.41 47.66 42.22
C ARG A 62 4.80 47.23 41.75
N GLN A 63 5.87 47.76 42.34
CA GLN A 63 7.23 47.31 42.04
C GLN A 63 7.47 45.88 42.55
N LEU A 64 6.95 45.53 43.73
CA LEU A 64 7.01 44.17 44.28
C LEU A 64 6.23 43.18 43.42
N GLU A 65 4.98 43.49 43.06
CA GLU A 65 4.15 42.66 42.17
C GLU A 65 4.82 42.42 40.81
N ARG A 66 5.44 43.47 40.22
CA ARG A 66 6.20 43.33 38.96
C ARG A 66 7.44 42.45 39.12
N ARG A 67 8.16 42.56 40.24
CA ARG A 67 9.34 41.72 40.54
C ARG A 67 8.93 40.26 40.72
N GLU A 68 7.84 39.99 41.45
CA GLU A 68 7.29 38.65 41.64
C GLU A 68 6.81 38.05 40.33
N THR A 69 6.05 38.80 39.54
CA THR A 69 5.60 38.37 38.20
C THR A 69 6.78 38.06 37.29
N ARG A 70 7.81 38.91 37.27
CA ARG A 70 9.03 38.68 36.48
C ARG A 70 9.78 37.45 36.98
N ARG A 71 9.91 37.25 38.29
CA ARG A 71 10.57 36.08 38.89
C ARG A 71 9.82 34.79 38.56
N PHE A 72 8.48 34.80 38.64
CA PHE A 72 7.64 33.69 38.25
C PHE A 72 7.81 33.34 36.77
N ILE A 73 7.79 34.32 35.87
CA ILE A 73 8.01 34.11 34.43
C ILE A 73 9.41 33.54 34.16
N VAL A 74 10.44 34.07 34.80
CA VAL A 74 11.83 33.60 34.63
C VAL A 74 12.00 32.18 35.17
N ASN A 75 11.46 31.87 36.34
CA ASN A 75 11.52 30.52 36.92
C ASN A 75 10.75 29.51 36.06
N ARG A 76 9.59 29.90 35.53
CA ARG A 76 8.82 29.08 34.60
C ARG A 76 9.60 28.81 33.32
N ARG A 77 10.24 29.83 32.73
CA ARG A 77 11.11 29.66 31.54
C ARG A 77 12.28 28.73 31.84
N ARG A 78 12.98 28.92 32.96
CA ARG A 78 14.08 28.03 33.38
C ARG A 78 13.63 26.59 33.56
N GLY A 79 12.45 26.36 34.13
CA GLY A 79 11.88 25.02 34.28
C GLY A 79 11.62 24.35 32.93
N ILE A 80 11.05 25.11 31.97
CA ILE A 80 10.81 24.64 30.59
C ILE A 80 12.16 24.34 29.90
N ASP A 81 13.14 25.23 29.99
CA ASP A 81 14.47 25.02 29.40
C ASP A 81 15.19 23.80 29.97
N GLN A 82 15.06 23.56 31.29
CA GLN A 82 15.62 22.37 31.93
C GLN A 82 14.94 21.08 31.46
N GLN A 83 13.61 21.06 31.35
CA GLN A 83 12.87 19.92 30.81
C GLN A 83 13.28 19.64 29.36
N ARG A 84 13.38 20.69 28.53
CA ARG A 84 13.83 20.59 27.15
C ARG A 84 15.25 20.00 27.05
N GLN A 85 16.18 20.45 27.88
CA GLN A 85 17.54 19.89 27.91
C GLN A 85 17.56 18.43 28.36
N GLN A 86 16.73 18.05 29.35
CA GLN A 86 16.61 16.65 29.79
C GLN A 86 16.09 15.76 28.67
N LEU A 87 15.10 16.24 27.91
CA LEU A 87 14.52 15.50 26.80
C LEU A 87 15.50 15.31 25.65
N LEU A 88 16.21 16.37 25.26
CA LEU A 88 17.30 16.29 24.28
C LEU A 88 18.36 15.29 24.72
N ARG A 89 18.73 15.27 26.01
CA ARG A 89 19.66 14.28 26.58
C ARG A 89 19.08 12.86 26.55
N ALA A 90 17.82 12.67 26.90
CA ALA A 90 17.16 11.35 26.88
C ALA A 90 17.09 10.79 25.45
N PHE A 91 16.69 11.62 24.49
CA PHE A 91 16.64 11.27 23.08
C PHE A 91 18.02 10.97 22.50
N THR A 92 19.04 11.79 22.79
CA THR A 92 20.43 11.55 22.35
C THR A 92 21.10 10.37 23.06
N SER A 93 20.72 10.08 24.31
CA SER A 93 21.18 8.90 25.07
C SER A 93 20.34 7.65 24.80
N ASP A 94 19.54 7.65 23.73
CA ASP A 94 18.80 6.48 23.27
C ASP A 94 17.71 5.97 24.24
N SER A 95 17.33 6.80 25.23
CA SER A 95 16.32 6.52 26.25
C SER A 95 14.96 7.12 25.85
N PHE A 96 14.09 6.27 25.33
CA PHE A 96 12.75 6.66 24.87
C PHE A 96 11.65 6.45 25.90
N LEU A 97 11.97 5.99 27.12
CA LEU A 97 10.97 5.65 28.12
C LEU A 97 10.01 6.82 28.40
N ARG A 98 8.73 6.63 28.06
CA ARG A 98 7.66 7.64 28.21
C ARG A 98 7.92 8.98 27.51
N LEU A 99 8.77 8.99 26.48
CA LEU A 99 9.09 10.21 25.74
C LEU A 99 7.87 10.84 25.05
N ALA A 100 6.85 10.04 24.69
CA ALA A 100 5.64 10.55 24.03
C ALA A 100 4.83 11.54 24.89
N PHE A 101 4.96 11.50 26.22
CA PHE A 101 4.26 12.42 27.13
C PHE A 101 4.93 13.80 27.21
N GLN A 102 6.09 13.95 26.58
CA GLN A 102 6.88 15.16 26.57
C GLN A 102 7.27 15.46 25.11
N TYR A 103 6.28 15.78 24.28
CA TYR A 103 6.56 16.16 22.90
C TYR A 103 7.16 17.57 22.83
N GLU A 104 8.27 17.70 22.09
CA GLU A 104 8.99 18.97 21.88
C GLU A 104 9.15 19.23 20.36
N PRO A 105 8.54 20.29 19.81
CA PRO A 105 8.55 20.57 18.36
C PRO A 105 9.94 20.72 17.73
N ASP A 106 10.91 21.21 18.51
CA ASP A 106 12.28 21.48 18.03
C ASP A 106 13.15 20.20 17.93
N VAL A 107 12.61 19.04 18.30
CA VAL A 107 13.32 17.75 18.23
C VAL A 107 12.97 17.03 16.93
N GLU A 108 13.98 16.65 16.16
CA GLU A 108 13.81 15.93 14.90
C GLU A 108 13.62 14.41 15.12
N TYR A 109 12.50 14.02 15.72
CA TYR A 109 12.18 12.60 15.99
C TYR A 109 12.27 11.71 14.73
N TYR A 110 11.89 12.27 13.58
CA TYR A 110 11.87 11.57 12.31
C TYR A 110 13.27 11.19 11.78
N ALA A 111 14.32 11.89 12.22
CA ALA A 111 15.71 11.66 11.79
C ALA A 111 16.46 10.67 12.68
N HIS A 112 15.89 10.25 13.80
CA HIS A 112 16.57 9.38 14.76
C HIS A 112 16.94 8.02 14.14
N SER A 113 18.16 7.55 14.41
CA SER A 113 18.72 6.29 13.87
C SER A 113 17.87 5.04 14.13
N LYS A 114 17.14 5.03 15.26
CA LYS A 114 16.19 3.94 15.64
C LYS A 114 14.80 4.05 15.02
N VAL A 115 14.45 5.20 14.43
CA VAL A 115 13.14 5.46 13.79
C VAL A 115 13.25 5.32 12.28
N VAL A 116 14.32 5.84 11.67
CA VAL A 116 14.57 5.76 10.24
C VAL A 116 14.76 4.32 9.78
N ILE A 117 14.26 3.98 8.58
CA ILE A 117 14.44 2.65 7.98
C ILE A 117 15.72 2.54 7.16
N GLY A 118 16.35 3.69 6.85
CA GLY A 118 17.53 3.79 5.98
C GLY A 118 17.19 3.70 4.48
N SER A 119 18.22 3.86 3.66
CA SER A 119 18.14 3.73 2.21
C SER A 119 18.08 2.26 1.76
N LEU A 120 17.77 2.03 0.49
CA LEU A 120 17.84 0.71 -0.14
C LEU A 120 19.28 0.42 -0.61
N ASP A 121 20.22 0.33 0.33
CA ASP A 121 21.66 0.25 0.05
C ASP A 121 22.32 -1.04 0.56
N LYS A 122 21.59 -1.87 1.31
CA LYS A 122 22.13 -3.14 1.81
C LYS A 122 22.18 -4.17 0.70
N GLU A 123 23.36 -4.35 0.15
CA GLU A 123 23.61 -5.31 -0.93
C GLU A 123 23.65 -6.76 -0.43
N CYS A 124 23.06 -7.67 -1.21
CA CYS A 124 23.16 -9.11 -0.96
C CYS A 124 24.49 -9.67 -1.49
N PRO A 125 25.26 -10.40 -0.67
CA PRO A 125 26.57 -10.92 -1.09
C PRO A 125 26.51 -12.02 -2.16
N HIS A 126 25.33 -12.60 -2.41
CA HIS A 126 25.17 -13.71 -3.37
C HIS A 126 24.60 -13.29 -4.73
N CYS A 127 23.77 -12.24 -4.76
CA CYS A 127 23.04 -11.86 -5.98
C CYS A 127 22.99 -10.35 -6.23
N HIS A 128 23.72 -9.55 -5.46
CA HIS A 128 23.84 -8.09 -5.59
C HIS A 128 22.52 -7.32 -5.50
N ALA A 129 21.48 -7.97 -4.97
CA ALA A 129 20.17 -7.36 -4.76
C ALA A 129 20.22 -6.35 -3.60
N LEU A 130 19.67 -5.17 -3.84
CA LEU A 130 19.58 -4.09 -2.85
C LEU A 130 18.36 -4.27 -1.94
N LYS A 131 18.60 -4.11 -0.64
CA LYS A 131 17.60 -4.31 0.42
C LYS A 131 17.63 -3.16 1.41
N PHE A 132 16.53 -2.97 2.12
CA PHE A 132 16.54 -2.18 3.35
C PHE A 132 17.24 -2.97 4.46
N LYS A 133 17.86 -2.27 5.42
CA LYS A 133 18.64 -2.85 6.51
C LYS A 133 17.98 -4.04 7.22
N ASN A 134 16.67 -3.91 7.48
CA ASN A 134 15.84 -4.83 8.27
C ASN A 134 14.98 -5.81 7.42
N GLU A 135 15.24 -5.92 6.12
CA GLU A 135 14.67 -6.99 5.29
C GLU A 135 15.34 -8.34 5.53
N SER A 136 14.59 -9.42 5.31
CA SER A 136 15.10 -10.76 5.57
C SER A 136 16.27 -11.11 4.64
N VAL A 137 17.25 -11.85 5.16
CA VAL A 137 18.48 -12.19 4.43
C VAL A 137 18.15 -12.94 3.14
N GLY A 138 17.26 -13.93 3.22
CA GLY A 138 16.84 -14.78 2.11
C GLY A 138 15.76 -14.19 1.18
N MET A 139 15.30 -12.94 1.36
CA MET A 139 14.21 -12.37 0.55
C MET A 139 14.48 -12.41 -0.95
N CYS A 140 15.72 -12.16 -1.36
CA CYS A 140 16.11 -11.97 -2.75
C CYS A 140 16.50 -13.25 -3.50
N CYS A 141 17.25 -14.15 -2.85
CA CYS A 141 17.81 -15.34 -3.48
C CYS A 141 17.86 -16.56 -2.56
N SER A 142 17.10 -16.54 -1.45
CA SER A 142 17.12 -17.61 -0.43
C SER A 142 18.54 -17.94 0.05
N SER A 143 19.34 -16.90 0.29
CA SER A 143 20.75 -16.98 0.69
C SER A 143 21.63 -17.68 -0.35
N GLY A 144 21.55 -17.24 -1.61
CA GLY A 144 22.35 -17.73 -2.73
C GLY A 144 21.83 -19.01 -3.40
N LYS A 145 20.76 -19.60 -2.87
CA LYS A 145 20.17 -20.85 -3.38
C LYS A 145 19.40 -20.70 -4.68
N VAL A 146 18.96 -19.48 -4.98
CA VAL A 146 18.26 -19.15 -6.22
C VAL A 146 19.21 -18.38 -7.12
N GLN A 147 19.55 -19.00 -8.25
CA GLN A 147 20.38 -18.43 -9.30
C GLN A 147 19.61 -18.59 -10.60
N LEU A 148 19.15 -17.48 -11.18
CA LEU A 148 18.34 -17.46 -12.40
C LEU A 148 19.06 -16.63 -13.47
N THR A 149 18.97 -17.07 -14.72
CA THR A 149 19.41 -16.29 -15.89
C THR A 149 18.66 -14.97 -15.95
N GLU A 150 19.37 -13.86 -16.12
CA GLU A 150 18.76 -12.52 -16.15
C GLU A 150 17.90 -12.30 -17.40
N ILE A 151 16.92 -11.39 -17.30
CA ILE A 151 16.22 -10.90 -18.50
C ILE A 151 17.11 -9.82 -19.08
N GLU A 152 17.68 -10.08 -20.25
CA GLU A 152 18.53 -9.13 -20.95
C GLU A 152 17.76 -7.87 -21.35
N THR A 153 18.45 -6.72 -21.31
CA THR A 153 17.95 -5.45 -21.83
C THR A 153 17.50 -5.64 -23.28
N PRO A 154 16.27 -5.24 -23.65
CA PRO A 154 15.81 -5.36 -25.02
C PRO A 154 16.61 -4.46 -25.96
N PRO A 155 16.66 -4.77 -27.27
CA PRO A 155 17.16 -3.84 -28.26
C PRO A 155 16.18 -2.70 -28.51
N GLU A 156 16.60 -1.71 -29.30
CA GLU A 156 15.71 -0.67 -29.79
C GLU A 156 14.67 -1.25 -30.77
N PRO A 157 13.44 -0.73 -30.80
CA PRO A 157 12.97 0.47 -30.06
C PRO A 157 12.44 0.19 -28.65
N LEU A 158 12.29 -1.08 -28.24
CA LEU A 158 11.62 -1.42 -26.98
C LEU A 158 12.36 -0.84 -25.76
N HIS A 159 13.68 -0.78 -25.80
CA HIS A 159 14.47 -0.19 -24.73
C HIS A 159 14.21 1.32 -24.56
N GLY A 160 14.31 2.12 -25.62
CA GLY A 160 14.00 3.55 -25.57
C GLY A 160 12.57 3.82 -25.11
N LEU A 161 11.61 3.04 -25.61
CA LEU A 161 10.20 3.11 -25.19
C LEU A 161 10.00 2.85 -23.69
N LEU A 162 10.82 1.98 -23.07
CA LEU A 162 10.77 1.68 -21.64
C LEU A 162 11.51 2.69 -20.76
N ILE A 163 12.49 3.42 -21.30
CA ILE A 163 13.21 4.47 -20.57
C ILE A 163 12.28 5.66 -20.30
N GLY A 164 11.45 6.05 -21.27
CA GLY A 164 10.46 7.12 -21.08
C GLY A 164 10.97 8.52 -21.42
N THR A 165 11.96 8.66 -22.30
CA THR A 165 12.62 9.95 -22.62
C THR A 165 12.00 10.73 -23.77
N ASP A 166 11.27 10.08 -24.67
CA ASP A 166 10.71 10.70 -25.89
C ASP A 166 9.16 10.68 -25.92
N PRO A 167 8.51 11.44 -26.81
CA PRO A 167 7.05 11.47 -26.88
C PRO A 167 6.37 10.12 -27.17
N ASP A 168 6.99 9.25 -27.96
CA ASP A 168 6.45 7.92 -28.27
C ASP A 168 6.45 7.05 -27.02
N SER A 169 7.53 7.11 -26.23
CA SER A 169 7.64 6.42 -24.95
C SER A 169 6.55 6.84 -23.95
N SER A 170 6.11 8.10 -23.97
CA SER A 170 5.01 8.59 -23.13
C SER A 170 3.68 7.94 -23.51
N LEU A 171 3.37 7.88 -24.81
CA LEU A 171 2.18 7.18 -25.34
C LEU A 171 2.25 5.68 -25.03
N PHE A 172 3.40 5.05 -25.30
CA PHE A 172 3.64 3.64 -25.06
C PHE A 172 3.45 3.28 -23.59
N LEU A 173 4.13 3.97 -22.67
CA LEU A 173 4.08 3.68 -21.24
C LEU A 173 2.70 3.94 -20.63
N LYS A 174 1.97 4.97 -21.11
CA LYS A 174 0.59 5.24 -20.67
C LYS A 174 -0.38 4.13 -21.06
N SER A 175 -0.13 3.44 -22.19
CA SER A 175 -0.99 2.40 -22.75
C SER A 175 -0.30 1.03 -22.83
N ILE A 176 0.73 0.78 -22.01
CA ILE A 176 1.63 -0.37 -22.18
C ILE A 176 0.91 -1.72 -22.07
N ARG A 177 -0.16 -1.80 -21.27
CA ARG A 177 -1.02 -3.00 -21.21
C ARG A 177 -1.73 -3.27 -22.53
N THR A 178 -2.18 -2.21 -23.21
CA THR A 178 -2.80 -2.31 -24.52
C THR A 178 -1.78 -2.72 -25.57
N PHE A 179 -0.59 -2.12 -25.57
CA PHE A 179 0.50 -2.54 -26.46
C PHE A 179 0.91 -4.00 -26.20
N ASN A 180 1.03 -4.45 -24.94
CA ASN A 180 1.29 -5.86 -24.65
C ASN A 180 0.17 -6.76 -25.19
N SER A 181 -1.09 -6.31 -25.09
CA SER A 181 -2.25 -7.06 -25.60
C SER A 181 -2.24 -7.23 -27.12
N CYS A 182 -1.62 -6.31 -27.87
CA CYS A 182 -1.41 -6.46 -29.31
C CYS A 182 -0.51 -7.67 -29.65
N PHE A 183 0.36 -8.08 -28.73
CA PHE A 183 1.39 -9.09 -28.96
C PHE A 183 1.20 -10.37 -28.14
N GLN A 184 0.33 -10.36 -27.12
CA GLN A 184 0.09 -11.55 -26.30
C GLN A 184 -0.42 -12.71 -27.18
N MET A 185 0.13 -13.90 -26.95
CA MET A 185 -0.20 -15.12 -27.69
C MET A 185 -1.37 -15.87 -27.06
N THR A 186 -1.76 -15.46 -25.85
CA THR A 186 -2.81 -16.07 -25.03
C THR A 186 -3.82 -15.03 -24.61
N SER A 187 -5.05 -15.48 -24.34
CA SER A 187 -6.03 -14.64 -23.67
C SER A 187 -5.81 -14.65 -22.17
N PHE A 188 -5.94 -13.47 -21.55
CA PHE A 188 -5.98 -13.31 -20.11
C PHE A 188 -7.43 -13.34 -19.63
N GLY A 189 -7.79 -14.35 -18.82
CA GLY A 189 -9.10 -14.46 -18.21
C GLY A 189 -9.02 -14.34 -16.69
N ALA A 190 -10.00 -13.66 -16.09
CA ALA A 190 -10.25 -13.69 -14.66
C ALA A 190 -11.77 -13.82 -14.40
N THR A 191 -12.18 -14.34 -13.24
CA THR A 191 -13.62 -14.40 -12.89
C THR A 191 -14.26 -13.01 -12.92
N GLU A 192 -13.58 -11.99 -12.38
CA GLU A 192 -13.97 -10.59 -12.53
C GLU A 192 -12.71 -9.72 -12.57
N ILE A 193 -12.57 -8.87 -13.59
CA ILE A 193 -11.59 -7.78 -13.60
C ILE A 193 -12.28 -6.53 -13.05
N VAL A 194 -11.79 -6.02 -11.92
CA VAL A 194 -12.47 -4.93 -11.19
C VAL A 194 -12.05 -3.59 -11.78
N ASN A 195 -12.98 -2.92 -12.47
CA ASN A 195 -12.77 -1.58 -12.99
C ASN A 195 -13.00 -0.54 -11.89
N ASN A 196 -12.03 0.36 -11.68
CA ASN A 196 -12.12 1.41 -10.66
C ASN A 196 -12.85 2.66 -11.20
N ILE A 197 -14.15 2.52 -11.51
CA ILE A 197 -14.98 3.61 -12.03
C ILE A 197 -15.70 4.28 -10.86
N ALA A 198 -15.58 5.61 -10.74
CA ALA A 198 -16.32 6.40 -9.76
C ALA A 198 -17.79 6.55 -10.19
N ALA A 199 -18.67 6.96 -9.27
CA ALA A 199 -20.09 7.15 -9.56
C ALA A 199 -20.38 8.16 -10.70
N ASN A 200 -19.41 9.02 -11.03
CA ASN A 200 -19.46 9.98 -12.15
C ASN A 200 -18.89 9.40 -13.47
N GLY A 201 -18.61 8.10 -13.54
CA GLY A 201 -18.02 7.46 -14.72
C GLY A 201 -16.50 7.64 -14.88
N GLN A 202 -15.84 8.43 -14.02
CA GLN A 202 -14.39 8.64 -14.11
C GLN A 202 -13.60 7.51 -13.47
N GLN A 203 -12.59 7.00 -14.17
CA GLN A 203 -11.66 6.04 -13.60
C GLN A 203 -10.73 6.75 -12.61
N PHE A 204 -10.80 6.40 -11.33
CA PHE A 204 -10.08 7.14 -10.26
C PHE A 204 -8.87 6.40 -9.69
N ASN A 205 -8.58 5.18 -10.17
CA ASN A 205 -7.39 4.41 -9.76
C ASN A 205 -6.88 3.51 -10.91
N SER A 206 -5.60 3.59 -11.26
CA SER A 206 -4.97 2.70 -12.24
C SER A 206 -4.51 1.34 -11.67
N THR A 207 -4.67 1.08 -10.36
CA THR A 207 -4.34 -0.21 -9.73
C THR A 207 -5.12 -1.36 -10.38
N PHE A 208 -4.39 -2.35 -10.89
CA PHE A 208 -4.97 -3.58 -11.41
C PHE A 208 -5.57 -4.46 -10.30
N LYS A 209 -6.81 -4.92 -10.49
CA LYS A 209 -7.57 -5.66 -9.47
C LYS A 209 -8.39 -6.75 -10.15
N ILE A 210 -8.45 -7.89 -9.51
CA ILE A 210 -9.26 -9.03 -9.94
C ILE A 210 -10.02 -9.62 -8.75
N LYS A 211 -11.05 -10.40 -9.04
CA LYS A 211 -11.64 -11.35 -8.10
C LYS A 211 -11.71 -12.72 -8.76
N GLY A 212 -11.63 -13.76 -7.93
CA GLY A 212 -11.69 -15.15 -8.37
C GLY A 212 -10.41 -15.66 -9.00
N GLN A 213 -10.54 -16.59 -9.95
CA GLN A 213 -9.42 -17.31 -10.56
C GLN A 213 -8.90 -16.58 -11.79
N ILE A 214 -7.59 -16.64 -12.02
CA ILE A 214 -6.95 -16.26 -13.29
C ILE A 214 -6.72 -17.53 -14.10
N TYR A 215 -6.87 -17.42 -15.42
CA TYR A 215 -6.51 -18.47 -16.35
C TYR A 215 -6.07 -17.89 -17.69
N HIS A 216 -5.08 -18.53 -18.31
CA HIS A 216 -4.67 -18.22 -19.67
C HIS A 216 -5.18 -19.28 -20.63
N LYS A 217 -5.73 -18.86 -21.76
CA LYS A 217 -6.14 -19.78 -22.82
C LYS A 217 -5.38 -19.50 -24.11
N VAL A 218 -5.02 -20.57 -24.79
CA VAL A 218 -4.42 -20.53 -26.13
C VAL A 218 -5.38 -21.16 -27.13
N GLY A 219 -5.42 -20.60 -28.33
CA GLY A 219 -6.17 -21.12 -29.47
C GLY A 219 -5.28 -21.90 -30.44
N SER A 220 -5.84 -22.17 -31.62
CA SER A 220 -5.12 -22.73 -32.76
C SER A 220 -4.19 -21.72 -33.41
N LEU A 221 -3.27 -22.21 -34.24
CA LEU A 221 -2.27 -21.40 -34.93
C LEU A 221 -2.90 -20.49 -36.01
N LEU A 222 -3.91 -20.99 -36.72
CA LEU A 222 -4.63 -20.28 -37.77
C LEU A 222 -6.10 -20.11 -37.38
N SER A 223 -6.73 -19.04 -37.85
CA SER A 223 -8.17 -18.86 -37.66
C SER A 223 -8.99 -19.87 -38.48
N MET A 224 -10.23 -20.10 -38.05
CA MET A 224 -11.22 -20.78 -38.88
C MET A 224 -11.58 -19.92 -40.10
N PRO A 225 -12.03 -20.53 -41.21
CA PRO A 225 -12.53 -19.79 -42.35
C PRO A 225 -13.60 -18.77 -41.91
N ASN A 226 -13.48 -17.53 -42.38
CA ASN A 226 -14.38 -16.40 -42.08
C ASN A 226 -14.35 -15.87 -40.63
N GLU A 227 -13.44 -16.33 -39.78
CA GLU A 227 -13.22 -15.74 -38.47
C GLU A 227 -12.04 -14.76 -38.46
N SER A 228 -12.14 -13.72 -37.63
CA SER A 228 -11.04 -12.79 -37.39
C SER A 228 -9.89 -13.46 -36.64
N HIS A 229 -8.66 -13.09 -36.98
CA HIS A 229 -7.45 -13.58 -36.33
C HIS A 229 -7.33 -12.98 -34.93
N LYS A 230 -7.01 -13.81 -33.93
CA LYS A 230 -6.90 -13.40 -32.52
C LYS A 230 -5.61 -13.94 -31.90
N PHE A 231 -4.99 -13.14 -31.02
CA PHE A 231 -3.82 -13.54 -30.23
C PHE A 231 -2.70 -14.13 -31.11
N LEU A 232 -2.25 -15.37 -30.82
CA LEU A 232 -1.21 -16.08 -31.57
C LEU A 232 -1.47 -16.10 -33.09
N GLN A 233 -2.73 -16.17 -33.53
CA GLN A 233 -3.09 -16.27 -34.95
C GLN A 233 -2.68 -15.03 -35.76
N ILE A 234 -2.59 -13.86 -35.10
CA ILE A 234 -2.25 -12.61 -35.77
C ILE A 234 -0.82 -12.69 -36.34
N TYR A 235 0.09 -13.39 -35.67
CA TYR A 235 1.47 -13.56 -36.14
C TYR A 235 1.59 -14.27 -37.49
N PHE A 236 0.54 -15.00 -37.91
CA PHE A 236 0.53 -15.83 -39.12
C PHE A 236 -0.40 -15.27 -40.21
N MET A 237 -0.87 -14.03 -40.06
CA MET A 237 -1.67 -13.37 -41.10
C MET A 237 -0.83 -13.10 -42.35
N GLY A 238 -1.37 -13.46 -43.52
CA GLY A 238 -0.83 -13.04 -44.82
C GLY A 238 0.25 -13.93 -45.45
N GLY A 239 0.62 -15.06 -44.82
CA GLY A 239 1.64 -15.97 -45.37
C GLY A 239 3.07 -15.53 -45.06
N GLU A 240 4.01 -15.72 -45.99
CA GLU A 240 5.40 -15.24 -45.88
C GLU A 240 5.45 -13.77 -45.43
N ASP A 241 6.49 -13.39 -44.67
CA ASP A 241 6.69 -12.07 -44.05
C ASP A 241 6.94 -10.94 -45.09
N SER A 242 5.96 -10.74 -45.98
CA SER A 242 5.87 -9.65 -46.94
C SER A 242 5.40 -8.36 -46.27
N GLU A 243 5.68 -7.21 -46.88
CA GLU A 243 5.18 -5.91 -46.42
C GLU A 243 3.65 -5.89 -46.24
N ARG A 244 2.93 -6.60 -47.12
CA ARG A 244 1.47 -6.73 -47.05
C ARG A 244 1.03 -7.56 -45.85
N ALA A 245 1.74 -8.64 -45.52
CA ALA A 245 1.48 -9.44 -44.32
C ALA A 245 1.68 -8.59 -43.05
N LEU A 246 2.79 -7.85 -42.98
CA LEU A 246 3.06 -6.92 -41.88
C LEU A 246 1.94 -5.86 -41.73
N ALA A 247 1.54 -5.20 -42.81
CA ALA A 247 0.47 -4.21 -42.79
C ALA A 247 -0.84 -4.78 -42.21
N ASN A 248 -1.25 -5.97 -42.69
CA ASN A 248 -2.44 -6.66 -42.20
C ASN A 248 -2.37 -7.01 -40.70
N ARG A 249 -1.19 -7.41 -40.19
CA ARG A 249 -0.98 -7.68 -38.76
C ARG A 249 -1.11 -6.41 -37.93
N VAL A 250 -0.52 -5.33 -38.40
CA VAL A 250 -0.60 -4.02 -37.72
C VAL A 250 -2.03 -3.52 -37.68
N ASP A 251 -2.77 -3.62 -38.79
CA ASP A 251 -4.20 -3.31 -38.86
C ASP A 251 -5.00 -4.11 -37.84
N ALA A 252 -4.88 -5.44 -37.86
CA ALA A 252 -5.62 -6.32 -36.95
C ALA A 252 -5.37 -5.99 -35.46
N ARG A 253 -4.12 -5.66 -35.11
CA ARG A 253 -3.76 -5.28 -33.73
C ARG A 253 -4.30 -3.92 -33.36
N CYS A 254 -4.15 -2.94 -34.24
CA CYS A 254 -4.52 -1.56 -33.93
C CYS A 254 -6.03 -1.38 -33.87
N ASP A 255 -6.75 -1.96 -34.83
CA ASP A 255 -8.21 -1.85 -34.93
C ASP A 255 -8.89 -2.51 -33.73
N TYR A 256 -8.45 -3.71 -33.34
CA TYR A 256 -9.01 -4.42 -32.18
C TYR A 256 -8.80 -3.67 -30.86
N HIS A 257 -7.69 -2.94 -30.75
CA HIS A 257 -7.31 -2.21 -29.54
C HIS A 257 -7.61 -0.70 -29.57
N ASN A 258 -8.27 -0.21 -30.63
CA ASN A 258 -8.53 1.22 -30.86
C ASN A 258 -7.26 2.09 -30.84
N LEU A 259 -6.15 1.58 -31.37
CA LEU A 259 -4.86 2.26 -31.47
C LEU A 259 -4.69 2.91 -32.86
N ASN A 260 -5.61 3.79 -33.22
CA ASN A 260 -5.70 4.31 -34.60
C ASN A 260 -4.78 5.51 -34.88
N SER A 261 -4.00 5.98 -33.90
CA SER A 261 -3.07 7.09 -34.14
C SER A 261 -1.88 6.63 -35.00
N PRO A 262 -1.38 7.46 -35.94
CA PRO A 262 -0.21 7.11 -36.75
C PRO A 262 1.02 6.73 -35.91
N PHE A 263 1.20 7.39 -34.76
CA PHE A 263 2.27 7.09 -33.80
C PHE A 263 2.12 5.71 -33.17
N ALA A 264 0.91 5.34 -32.71
CA ALA A 264 0.68 4.02 -32.12
C ALA A 264 0.89 2.92 -33.16
N ARG A 265 0.44 3.13 -34.39
CA ARG A 265 0.64 2.19 -35.49
C ARG A 265 2.12 1.99 -35.80
N ARG A 266 2.91 3.07 -35.86
CA ARG A 266 4.38 2.98 -36.00
C ARG A 266 5.02 2.13 -34.89
N ILE A 267 4.68 2.40 -33.64
CA ILE A 267 5.19 1.63 -32.50
C ILE A 267 4.82 0.13 -32.63
N VAL A 268 3.59 -0.18 -33.04
CA VAL A 268 3.17 -1.57 -33.26
C VAL A 268 3.94 -2.22 -34.41
N THR A 269 4.21 -1.51 -35.49
CA THR A 269 5.05 -1.99 -36.60
C THR A 269 6.45 -2.34 -36.12
N ASP A 270 7.11 -1.41 -35.42
CA ASP A 270 8.51 -1.61 -35.01
C ASP A 270 8.65 -2.72 -33.95
N LEU A 271 7.67 -2.82 -33.03
CA LEU A 271 7.62 -3.91 -32.06
C LEU A 271 7.29 -5.27 -32.71
N ASP A 272 6.51 -5.30 -33.79
CA ASP A 272 6.31 -6.55 -34.55
C ASP A 272 7.61 -7.04 -35.17
N ALA A 273 8.38 -6.15 -35.79
CA ALA A 273 9.68 -6.49 -36.37
C ALA A 273 10.63 -7.05 -35.29
N LEU A 274 10.77 -6.34 -34.17
CA LEU A 274 11.61 -6.75 -33.03
C LEU A 274 11.23 -8.13 -32.50
N LEU A 275 9.94 -8.39 -32.28
CA LEU A 275 9.49 -9.68 -31.74
C LEU A 275 9.69 -10.80 -32.77
N ASN A 276 9.42 -10.58 -34.06
CA ASN A 276 9.66 -11.60 -35.09
C ASN A 276 11.15 -11.95 -35.23
N GLU A 277 12.04 -10.98 -35.07
CA GLU A 277 13.48 -11.19 -35.17
C GLU A 277 14.06 -11.92 -33.94
N HIS A 278 13.59 -11.61 -32.73
CA HIS A 278 14.26 -12.05 -31.50
C HIS A 278 13.49 -13.07 -30.65
N ASN A 279 12.17 -13.23 -30.84
CA ASN A 279 11.38 -14.09 -29.98
C ASN A 279 11.49 -15.57 -30.39
N GLU A 280 12.10 -16.38 -29.53
CA GLU A 280 12.36 -17.80 -29.80
C GLU A 280 11.09 -18.65 -29.89
N LEU A 281 10.01 -18.27 -29.19
CA LEU A 281 8.72 -18.95 -29.33
C LEU A 281 8.11 -18.67 -30.71
N LEU A 282 8.20 -17.45 -31.22
CA LEU A 282 7.72 -17.12 -32.57
C LEU A 282 8.52 -17.84 -33.65
N LYS A 283 9.85 -17.87 -33.53
CA LYS A 283 10.72 -18.63 -34.44
C LYS A 283 10.35 -20.12 -34.45
N LEU A 284 10.09 -20.69 -33.28
CA LEU A 284 9.63 -22.07 -33.14
C LEU A 284 8.30 -22.32 -33.84
N PHE A 285 7.31 -21.45 -33.64
CA PHE A 285 6.00 -21.62 -34.28
C PHE A 285 6.10 -21.50 -35.80
N LYS A 286 6.86 -20.52 -36.29
CA LYS A 286 7.09 -20.31 -37.72
C LYS A 286 7.82 -21.49 -38.36
N SER A 287 8.85 -22.04 -37.71
CA SER A 287 9.62 -23.17 -38.25
C SER A 287 8.81 -24.48 -38.35
N HIS A 288 7.84 -24.67 -37.47
CA HIS A 288 6.94 -25.83 -37.51
C HIS A 288 5.70 -25.61 -38.37
N MET A 289 5.34 -24.37 -38.70
CA MET A 289 4.14 -24.04 -39.46
C MET A 289 4.09 -24.76 -40.82
N HIS A 290 5.20 -24.76 -41.57
CA HIS A 290 5.29 -25.42 -42.90
C HIS A 290 5.12 -26.95 -42.82
N LYS A 291 5.36 -27.54 -41.64
CA LYS A 291 5.24 -28.98 -41.41
C LYS A 291 3.81 -29.39 -41.01
N LEU A 292 2.92 -28.45 -40.69
CA LEU A 292 1.52 -28.71 -40.37
C LEU A 292 0.70 -28.88 -41.65
N GLN A 293 0.70 -30.10 -42.21
CA GLN A 293 0.02 -30.40 -43.47
C GLN A 293 -1.50 -30.55 -43.33
N SER A 294 -2.00 -30.89 -42.13
CA SER A 294 -3.43 -31.07 -41.86
C SER A 294 -3.81 -30.56 -40.48
N ASP A 295 -5.12 -30.37 -40.25
CA ASP A 295 -5.65 -29.86 -38.96
C ASP A 295 -5.53 -30.87 -37.81
N ASN A 296 -5.16 -32.11 -38.12
CA ASN A 296 -4.80 -33.13 -37.14
C ASN A 296 -3.39 -32.97 -36.60
N HIS A 297 -2.52 -32.20 -37.28
CA HIS A 297 -1.18 -31.90 -36.81
C HIS A 297 -1.22 -30.83 -35.72
N ALA A 298 -0.41 -31.03 -34.69
CA ALA A 298 -0.23 -30.08 -33.60
C ALA A 298 1.23 -29.85 -33.28
N ILE A 299 1.59 -28.61 -32.95
CA ILE A 299 2.83 -28.24 -32.29
C ILE A 299 2.64 -28.48 -30.80
N VAL A 300 3.52 -29.27 -30.18
CA VAL A 300 3.43 -29.59 -28.76
C VAL A 300 4.62 -29.04 -28.01
N ILE A 301 4.40 -28.06 -27.13
CA ILE A 301 5.45 -27.53 -26.26
C ILE A 301 5.47 -28.34 -24.97
N ASN A 302 6.64 -28.93 -24.68
CA ASN A 302 6.86 -29.74 -23.50
C ASN A 302 7.26 -28.88 -22.29
N PRO A 303 6.62 -29.06 -21.11
CA PRO A 303 6.92 -28.30 -19.90
C PRO A 303 8.31 -28.62 -19.31
N ASP A 304 8.77 -29.86 -19.50
CA ASP A 304 9.93 -30.43 -18.82
C ASP A 304 11.16 -30.53 -19.74
N ARG A 305 11.25 -29.63 -20.74
CA ARG A 305 12.39 -29.52 -21.67
C ARG A 305 13.73 -29.37 -20.92
N THR A 306 14.77 -30.03 -21.43
CA THR A 306 16.16 -29.82 -21.00
C THR A 306 16.59 -28.36 -21.23
N PRO A 307 17.03 -27.61 -20.21
CA PRO A 307 17.43 -26.21 -20.37
C PRO A 307 18.50 -26.01 -21.46
N ALA A 308 18.52 -24.82 -22.07
CA ALA A 308 19.50 -24.49 -23.10
C ALA A 308 20.95 -24.60 -22.54
N GLY A 309 21.77 -25.42 -23.19
CA GLY A 309 23.18 -25.67 -22.80
C GLY A 309 23.44 -27.00 -22.09
N GLU A 310 22.43 -27.81 -21.80
CA GLU A 310 22.59 -29.15 -21.22
C GLU A 310 22.52 -30.27 -22.27
N HIS A 311 23.30 -31.34 -22.07
CA HIS A 311 23.48 -32.43 -23.03
C HIS A 311 22.21 -33.29 -23.13
N VAL A 312 21.69 -33.44 -24.36
CA VAL A 312 20.45 -34.15 -24.78
C VAL A 312 20.33 -35.61 -24.27
N ARG A 313 21.39 -36.19 -23.71
CA ARG A 313 21.50 -37.65 -23.46
C ARG A 313 21.25 -38.11 -22.01
N ARG A 314 20.78 -37.26 -21.10
CA ARG A 314 20.63 -37.69 -19.69
C ARG A 314 19.30 -38.33 -19.31
N PHE A 315 18.23 -38.18 -20.09
CA PHE A 315 16.98 -38.96 -19.92
C PHE A 315 16.24 -39.14 -21.25
N ASN A 316 16.15 -40.40 -21.72
CA ASN A 316 15.42 -40.94 -22.88
C ASN A 316 15.96 -40.65 -24.31
N ALA A 317 15.74 -41.63 -25.20
CA ALA A 317 16.29 -41.73 -26.56
C ALA A 317 15.72 -40.65 -27.52
N PRO A 318 16.49 -40.21 -28.53
CA PRO A 318 16.18 -39.03 -29.33
C PRO A 318 15.31 -39.35 -30.55
N VAL A 319 14.20 -38.63 -30.73
CA VAL A 319 13.53 -38.47 -32.04
C VAL A 319 12.94 -37.04 -32.13
N VAL A 320 13.70 -36.15 -32.78
CA VAL A 320 13.33 -34.81 -33.31
C VAL A 320 13.23 -33.65 -32.30
N ASP A 321 14.08 -32.63 -32.54
CA ASP A 321 14.23 -31.32 -31.87
C ASP A 321 13.36 -31.04 -30.63
N ASP A 322 14.04 -31.03 -29.48
CA ASP A 322 13.60 -30.92 -28.08
C ASP A 322 12.74 -29.69 -27.68
N VAL A 323 12.08 -29.01 -28.61
CA VAL A 323 11.33 -27.77 -28.31
C VAL A 323 9.86 -27.86 -28.68
N ALA A 324 9.54 -28.54 -29.76
CA ALA A 324 8.17 -28.94 -30.04
C ALA A 324 8.10 -30.15 -30.96
N GLY A 325 7.40 -31.20 -30.53
CA GLY A 325 7.08 -32.33 -31.39
C GLY A 325 5.86 -32.03 -32.26
N ILE A 326 5.85 -32.52 -33.50
CA ILE A 326 4.63 -32.56 -34.31
C ILE A 326 3.92 -33.86 -33.99
N MET A 327 2.72 -33.78 -33.40
CA MET A 327 1.88 -34.94 -33.11
C MET A 327 0.71 -35.05 -34.07
N VAL A 328 0.33 -36.29 -34.40
CA VAL A 328 -0.89 -36.65 -35.13
C VAL A 328 -1.73 -37.56 -34.24
N GLY A 329 -2.84 -37.07 -33.70
CA GLY A 329 -3.91 -37.92 -33.13
C GLY A 329 -3.82 -38.39 -31.66
N ASP A 330 -2.75 -38.14 -30.90
CA ASP A 330 -2.58 -38.72 -29.54
C ASP A 330 -3.10 -37.91 -28.34
N ARG A 331 -3.34 -38.61 -27.21
CA ARG A 331 -3.67 -38.03 -25.90
C ARG A 331 -2.43 -37.42 -25.26
N THR A 332 -2.48 -36.13 -24.94
CA THR A 332 -1.34 -35.37 -24.40
C THR A 332 -1.29 -35.36 -22.88
N ALA A 333 -0.08 -35.21 -22.33
CA ALA A 333 0.13 -35.10 -20.88
C ALA A 333 -0.49 -33.80 -20.34
N THR A 334 -0.94 -33.82 -19.08
CA THR A 334 -1.77 -32.77 -18.45
C THR A 334 -1.17 -31.35 -18.41
N ARG A 335 0.14 -31.20 -18.65
CA ARG A 335 0.85 -29.90 -18.66
C ARG A 335 1.34 -29.45 -20.04
N GLN A 336 1.19 -30.24 -21.10
CA GLN A 336 1.66 -29.87 -22.44
C GLN A 336 0.79 -28.78 -23.06
N ILE A 337 1.40 -27.84 -23.79
CA ILE A 337 0.66 -26.89 -24.63
C ILE A 337 0.56 -27.49 -26.04
N VAL A 338 -0.66 -27.64 -26.56
CA VAL A 338 -0.93 -28.28 -27.84
C VAL A 338 -1.58 -27.26 -28.77
N ILE A 339 -0.81 -26.78 -29.73
CA ILE A 339 -1.27 -25.78 -30.70
C ILE A 339 -1.53 -26.50 -32.03
N ARG A 340 -2.80 -26.73 -32.33
CA ARG A 340 -3.23 -27.31 -33.61
C ARG A 340 -3.20 -26.26 -34.71
N ARG A 341 -3.05 -26.72 -35.96
CA ARG A 341 -3.11 -25.86 -37.15
C ARG A 341 -4.41 -25.04 -37.19
N ARG A 342 -5.57 -25.70 -37.14
CA ARG A 342 -6.90 -25.08 -36.96
C ARG A 342 -7.74 -25.89 -35.99
N ASN A 343 -8.41 -25.22 -35.08
CA ASN A 343 -9.30 -25.80 -34.08
C ASN A 343 -10.10 -24.68 -33.40
N ASN A 344 -11.37 -24.95 -33.07
CA ASN A 344 -12.24 -24.05 -32.30
C ASN A 344 -12.14 -24.25 -30.78
N ASN A 345 -11.42 -25.26 -30.31
CA ASN A 345 -11.26 -25.49 -28.88
C ASN A 345 -10.11 -24.64 -28.32
N LEU A 346 -10.40 -23.93 -27.23
CA LEU A 346 -9.40 -23.23 -26.44
C LEU A 346 -8.80 -24.17 -25.39
N GLN A 347 -7.48 -24.14 -25.24
CA GLN A 347 -6.77 -24.91 -24.22
C GLN A 347 -6.31 -24.00 -23.08
N PHE A 348 -6.50 -24.45 -21.84
CA PHE A 348 -5.89 -23.82 -20.67
C PHE A 348 -4.39 -24.10 -20.61
N ILE A 349 -3.60 -23.07 -20.34
CA ILE A 349 -2.17 -23.24 -20.06
C ILE A 349 -1.99 -23.45 -18.56
N SER A 350 -1.25 -24.49 -18.18
CA SER A 350 -0.88 -24.69 -16.78
C SER A 350 -0.01 -23.54 -16.28
N ASP A 351 -0.37 -23.00 -15.11
CA ASP A 351 0.42 -22.04 -14.33
C ASP A 351 1.85 -22.51 -14.01
N THR A 352 2.14 -23.80 -14.13
CA THR A 352 3.46 -24.40 -13.93
C THR A 352 4.25 -24.60 -15.22
N HIS A 353 3.71 -24.21 -16.37
CA HIS A 353 4.39 -24.33 -17.66
C HIS A 353 5.41 -23.20 -17.83
N ARG A 354 6.64 -23.52 -18.25
CA ARG A 354 7.73 -22.55 -18.43
C ARG A 354 7.38 -21.39 -19.35
N SER A 355 6.65 -21.63 -20.44
CA SER A 355 6.24 -20.59 -21.38
C SER A 355 5.02 -19.78 -20.94
N TYR A 356 4.41 -20.06 -19.78
CA TYR A 356 3.19 -19.37 -19.32
C TYR A 356 3.36 -17.85 -19.29
N ASP A 357 4.50 -17.39 -18.78
CA ASP A 357 4.77 -15.96 -18.59
C ASP A 357 5.05 -15.28 -19.94
N ALA A 358 5.89 -15.89 -20.79
CA ALA A 358 6.29 -15.32 -22.07
C ALA A 358 5.15 -15.27 -23.10
N LEU A 359 4.24 -16.25 -23.08
CA LEU A 359 3.08 -16.25 -23.96
C LEU A 359 2.10 -15.10 -23.63
N GLN A 360 2.01 -14.72 -22.36
CA GLN A 360 1.09 -13.67 -21.90
C GLN A 360 1.73 -12.27 -21.86
N TYR A 361 3.03 -12.17 -21.56
CA TYR A 361 3.74 -10.90 -21.42
C TYR A 361 4.94 -10.77 -22.39
N PRO A 362 4.73 -10.79 -23.72
CA PRO A 362 5.82 -10.70 -24.70
C PRO A 362 6.68 -9.44 -24.57
N LEU A 363 6.14 -8.32 -24.07
CA LEU A 363 6.96 -7.11 -23.90
C LEU A 363 7.91 -7.18 -22.69
N ILE A 364 7.58 -8.01 -21.68
CA ILE A 364 8.47 -8.29 -20.56
C ILE A 364 9.48 -9.38 -20.95
N PHE A 365 9.01 -10.44 -21.61
CA PHE A 365 9.80 -11.59 -22.05
C PHE A 365 9.98 -11.58 -23.57
N TRP A 366 10.65 -10.55 -24.07
CA TRP A 366 10.76 -10.22 -25.49
C TRP A 366 11.46 -11.29 -26.34
N LYS A 367 12.40 -12.06 -25.78
CA LYS A 367 12.99 -13.23 -26.46
C LYS A 367 12.15 -14.51 -26.33
N GLY A 368 11.02 -14.48 -25.63
CA GLY A 368 10.26 -15.69 -25.30
C GLY A 368 10.92 -16.51 -24.19
N GLN A 369 11.62 -15.86 -23.25
CA GLN A 369 12.37 -16.52 -22.18
C GLN A 369 11.47 -17.36 -21.26
N ASP A 370 12.01 -18.48 -20.76
CA ASP A 370 11.32 -19.34 -19.81
C ASP A 370 11.01 -18.62 -18.48
N GLY A 371 9.75 -18.71 -18.07
CA GLY A 371 9.25 -18.33 -16.76
C GLY A 371 9.40 -19.45 -15.72
N TYR A 372 8.62 -19.37 -14.64
CA TYR A 372 8.67 -20.37 -13.57
C TYR A 372 8.20 -21.75 -14.06
N CYS A 373 8.95 -22.80 -13.70
CA CYS A 373 8.48 -24.18 -13.74
C CYS A 373 8.96 -24.95 -12.49
N VAL A 374 8.24 -26.02 -12.14
CA VAL A 374 8.42 -26.74 -10.86
C VAL A 374 9.79 -27.42 -10.73
N ASN A 375 10.49 -27.67 -11.83
CA ASN A 375 11.73 -28.46 -11.85
C ASN A 375 13.00 -27.61 -11.71
N ILE A 376 12.90 -26.29 -11.55
CA ILE A 376 14.07 -25.43 -11.35
C ILE A 376 14.73 -25.81 -10.03
N LYS A 377 15.99 -26.25 -10.07
CA LYS A 377 16.75 -26.66 -8.88
C LYS A 377 17.34 -25.49 -8.13
N GLN A 378 17.33 -25.57 -6.80
CA GLN A 378 18.16 -24.71 -5.96
C GLN A 378 19.62 -25.12 -6.14
N ARG A 379 20.52 -24.14 -6.04
CA ARG A 379 21.97 -24.36 -6.10
C ARG A 379 22.64 -24.17 -4.75
N ASP A 380 23.73 -24.86 -4.53
CA ASP A 380 24.59 -24.61 -3.37
C ASP A 380 25.31 -23.26 -3.57
N PRO A 381 25.22 -22.31 -2.62
CA PRO A 381 25.84 -21.00 -2.76
C PRO A 381 27.37 -21.01 -2.85
N VAL A 382 28.01 -22.08 -2.37
CA VAL A 382 29.48 -22.22 -2.32
C VAL A 382 29.97 -23.02 -3.52
N THR A 383 29.37 -24.18 -3.79
CA THR A 383 29.84 -25.08 -4.85
C THR A 383 29.18 -24.84 -6.20
N GLY A 384 28.04 -24.12 -6.23
CA GLY A 384 27.23 -23.92 -7.44
C GLY A 384 26.46 -25.17 -7.89
N ALA A 385 26.63 -26.31 -7.21
CA ALA A 385 26.01 -27.57 -7.58
C ALA A 385 24.51 -27.56 -7.31
N GLU A 386 23.74 -28.30 -8.12
CA GLU A 386 22.31 -28.45 -7.90
C GLU A 386 22.02 -29.27 -6.64
N THR A 387 21.01 -28.82 -5.89
CA THR A 387 20.53 -29.52 -4.70
C THR A 387 19.30 -30.36 -5.00
N ASN A 388 18.90 -31.21 -4.07
CA ASN A 388 17.68 -32.00 -4.18
C ASN A 388 16.39 -31.17 -4.06
N LYS A 389 16.48 -29.88 -3.71
CA LYS A 389 15.32 -29.00 -3.53
C LYS A 389 15.06 -28.17 -4.77
N ASN A 390 13.80 -27.95 -5.07
CA ASN A 390 13.39 -27.07 -6.16
C ASN A 390 13.20 -25.64 -5.65
N VAL A 391 13.36 -24.67 -6.54
CA VAL A 391 13.02 -23.26 -6.31
C VAL A 391 11.50 -23.15 -6.23
N SER A 392 10.98 -22.45 -5.22
CA SER A 392 9.54 -22.19 -5.12
C SER A 392 9.12 -21.07 -6.08
N SER A 393 7.85 -21.06 -6.52
CA SER A 393 7.30 -19.97 -7.34
C SER A 393 7.52 -18.61 -6.68
N LYS A 394 7.32 -18.55 -5.36
CA LYS A 394 7.54 -17.33 -4.56
C LYS A 394 8.99 -16.86 -4.63
N ASP A 395 9.96 -17.76 -4.49
CA ASP A 395 11.37 -17.38 -4.55
C ASP A 395 11.82 -17.00 -5.96
N PHE A 396 11.27 -17.65 -7.00
CA PHE A 396 11.53 -17.30 -8.40
C PHE A 396 11.11 -15.87 -8.71
N TYR A 397 9.87 -15.49 -8.42
CA TYR A 397 9.39 -14.14 -8.69
C TYR A 397 9.98 -13.09 -7.75
N SER A 398 10.25 -13.45 -6.49
CA SER A 398 10.96 -12.55 -5.57
C SER A 398 12.34 -12.18 -6.14
N TYR A 399 13.10 -13.15 -6.66
CA TYR A 399 14.40 -12.91 -7.30
C TYR A 399 14.31 -11.97 -8.51
N ARG A 400 13.29 -12.14 -9.35
CA ARG A 400 13.05 -11.34 -10.57
C ARG A 400 12.68 -9.89 -10.26
N LEU A 401 11.99 -9.63 -9.15
CA LEU A 401 11.54 -8.29 -8.76
C LEU A 401 12.57 -7.47 -7.97
N MET A 402 13.73 -8.04 -7.62
CA MET A 402 14.76 -7.31 -6.90
C MET A 402 15.47 -6.27 -7.79
N ILE A 403 15.71 -5.08 -7.23
CA ILE A 403 16.64 -4.09 -7.78
C ILE A 403 18.06 -4.55 -7.47
N ARG A 404 18.96 -4.48 -8.45
CA ARG A 404 20.38 -4.83 -8.32
C ARG A 404 21.25 -3.65 -8.73
N SER A 405 22.38 -3.48 -8.06
CA SER A 405 23.31 -2.39 -8.39
C SER A 405 23.84 -2.55 -9.82
N GLY A 406 23.85 -1.46 -10.59
CA GLY A 406 24.36 -1.44 -11.97
C GLY A 406 23.57 -2.27 -12.99
N ARG A 407 22.38 -2.78 -12.63
CA ARG A 407 21.54 -3.59 -13.54
C ARG A 407 20.15 -2.99 -13.67
N ASP A 408 19.66 -2.99 -14.89
CA ASP A 408 18.32 -2.53 -15.18
C ASP A 408 17.29 -3.65 -14.95
N ASN A 409 16.11 -3.30 -14.44
CA ASN A 409 15.03 -4.26 -14.21
C ASN A 409 13.84 -3.94 -15.10
N ILE A 410 13.76 -4.64 -16.23
CA ILE A 410 12.74 -4.47 -17.28
C ILE A 410 11.32 -4.60 -16.72
N ILE A 411 11.09 -5.61 -15.85
CA ILE A 411 9.78 -5.81 -15.23
C ILE A 411 9.36 -4.55 -14.49
N LEU A 412 10.27 -3.93 -13.73
CA LEU A 412 9.99 -2.72 -12.96
C LEU A 412 9.88 -1.45 -13.82
N ARG A 413 10.31 -1.46 -15.08
CA ARG A 413 10.07 -0.38 -16.04
C ARG A 413 8.68 -0.41 -16.65
N CYS A 414 8.05 -1.58 -16.72
CA CYS A 414 6.77 -1.77 -17.41
C CYS A 414 5.53 -1.18 -16.70
N ARG A 415 5.67 -0.34 -15.66
CA ARG A 415 4.59 0.41 -14.98
C ARG A 415 3.30 -0.42 -14.76
N GLU A 416 2.17 -0.04 -15.34
CA GLU A 416 0.88 -0.73 -15.16
C GLU A 416 0.90 -2.19 -15.63
N LEU A 417 1.72 -2.53 -16.63
CA LEU A 417 1.90 -3.93 -17.06
C LEU A 417 2.63 -4.74 -15.99
N SER A 418 3.59 -4.14 -15.28
CA SER A 418 4.26 -4.81 -14.16
C SER A 418 3.30 -5.09 -13.01
N GLN A 419 2.32 -4.23 -12.77
CA GLN A 419 1.27 -4.48 -11.77
C GLN A 419 0.40 -5.68 -12.14
N GLN A 420 -0.05 -5.75 -13.39
CA GLN A 420 -0.83 -6.88 -13.89
C GLN A 420 -0.04 -8.19 -13.77
N PHE A 421 1.23 -8.17 -14.20
CA PHE A 421 2.16 -9.27 -14.04
C PHE A 421 2.30 -9.70 -12.57
N MET A 422 2.54 -8.77 -11.65
CA MET A 422 2.68 -9.09 -10.21
C MET A 422 1.42 -9.75 -9.63
N VAL A 423 0.23 -9.29 -10.01
CA VAL A 423 -1.05 -9.88 -9.54
C VAL A 423 -1.22 -11.29 -10.09
N ASP A 424 -0.92 -11.50 -11.38
CA ASP A 424 -0.97 -12.82 -12.02
C ASP A 424 0.02 -13.79 -11.36
N MET A 425 1.29 -13.40 -11.22
CA MET A 425 2.30 -14.22 -10.58
C MET A 425 1.98 -14.52 -9.10
N TYR A 426 1.35 -13.58 -8.38
CA TYR A 426 0.88 -13.83 -7.01
C TYR A 426 -0.20 -14.92 -6.98
N VAL A 427 -1.15 -14.92 -7.93
CA VAL A 427 -2.13 -16.01 -8.03
C VAL A 427 -1.46 -17.34 -8.35
N LYS A 428 -0.40 -17.37 -9.16
CA LYS A 428 0.40 -18.60 -9.38
C LYS A 428 1.05 -19.09 -8.08
N ILE A 429 1.60 -18.18 -7.27
CA ILE A 429 2.19 -18.50 -5.96
C ILE A 429 1.12 -19.09 -5.02
N GLU A 430 -0.07 -18.49 -4.96
CA GLU A 430 -1.17 -18.99 -4.14
C GLU A 430 -1.70 -20.35 -4.63
N SER A 431 -1.83 -20.53 -5.95
CA SER A 431 -2.20 -21.82 -6.55
C SER A 431 -1.19 -22.92 -6.19
N GLU A 432 0.12 -22.64 -6.21
CA GLU A 432 1.15 -23.58 -5.77
C GLU A 432 1.00 -23.96 -4.28
N ARG A 433 0.78 -22.98 -3.41
CA ARG A 433 0.57 -23.20 -1.97
C ARG A 433 -0.68 -24.04 -1.70
N LEU A 434 -1.80 -23.70 -2.33
CA LEU A 434 -3.06 -24.44 -2.19
C LEU A 434 -2.93 -25.86 -2.73
N ARG A 435 -2.22 -26.05 -3.84
CA ARG A 435 -1.92 -27.38 -4.40
C ARG A 435 -1.10 -28.22 -3.43
N TYR A 436 -0.08 -27.62 -2.79
CA TYR A 436 0.69 -28.29 -1.75
C TYR A 436 -0.19 -28.71 -0.57
N LEU A 437 -1.01 -27.80 -0.05
CA LEU A 437 -1.93 -28.10 1.05
C LEU A 437 -2.90 -29.23 0.69
N ARG A 438 -3.50 -29.19 -0.52
CA ARG A 438 -4.41 -30.21 -1.03
C ARG A 438 -3.79 -31.60 -1.08
N TYR A 439 -2.55 -31.73 -1.56
CA TYR A 439 -1.90 -33.03 -1.74
C TYR A 439 -1.11 -33.52 -0.52
N ASN A 440 -0.94 -32.70 0.52
CA ASN A 440 -0.17 -33.07 1.72
C ASN A 440 -1.02 -33.06 3.01
N GLN A 441 -2.35 -33.19 2.92
CA GLN A 441 -3.25 -33.19 4.08
C GLN A 441 -2.85 -34.21 5.17
N GLN A 442 -2.43 -35.42 4.78
CA GLN A 442 -1.96 -36.45 5.72
C GLN A 442 -0.69 -36.00 6.48
N LYS A 443 0.30 -35.45 5.78
CA LYS A 443 1.54 -34.93 6.40
C LYS A 443 1.28 -33.75 7.33
N LEU A 444 0.24 -32.97 7.03
CA LEU A 444 -0.20 -31.83 7.83
C LEU A 444 -1.12 -32.24 8.98
N ARG A 445 -1.34 -33.55 9.19
CA ARG A 445 -2.23 -34.11 10.21
C ARG A 445 -3.64 -33.52 10.19
N ALA A 446 -4.14 -33.21 8.98
CA ALA A 446 -5.45 -32.60 8.84
C ALA A 446 -6.60 -33.51 9.29
N GLU A 447 -6.34 -34.80 9.43
CA GLU A 447 -7.25 -35.81 9.97
C GLU A 447 -7.47 -35.72 11.49
N GLU A 448 -6.55 -35.12 12.25
CA GLU A 448 -6.66 -34.94 13.71
C GLU A 448 -7.63 -33.79 14.09
N TYR A 449 -8.15 -33.04 13.11
CA TYR A 449 -9.16 -31.99 13.34
C TYR A 449 -10.57 -32.58 13.55
N ILE A 450 -10.71 -33.48 14.53
CA ILE A 450 -11.92 -34.27 14.84
C ILE A 450 -13.15 -33.37 15.02
N HIS A 451 -13.03 -32.29 15.80
CA HIS A 451 -14.13 -31.33 16.03
C HIS A 451 -14.59 -30.57 14.77
N LEU A 452 -13.76 -30.50 13.72
CA LEU A 452 -14.10 -29.83 12.47
C LEU A 452 -14.90 -30.73 11.53
N ARG A 453 -14.58 -32.03 11.47
CA ARG A 453 -15.35 -33.00 10.69
C ARG A 453 -16.80 -33.09 11.19
N ASP A 454 -17.00 -33.08 12.50
CA ASP A 454 -18.34 -33.12 13.10
C ASP A 454 -19.16 -31.85 12.83
N ALA A 455 -18.50 -30.69 12.75
CA ALA A 455 -19.15 -29.42 12.39
C ALA A 455 -19.46 -29.30 10.90
N ILE A 456 -18.59 -29.82 10.02
CA ILE A 456 -18.80 -29.87 8.57
C ILE A 456 -19.91 -30.89 8.24
N ALA A 457 -19.91 -32.06 8.87
CA ALA A 457 -20.94 -33.09 8.66
C ALA A 457 -22.35 -32.63 9.06
N LYS A 458 -22.47 -31.69 10.01
CA LYS A 458 -23.75 -31.10 10.41
C LYS A 458 -24.25 -29.98 9.47
N ASN A 459 -23.38 -29.41 8.63
CA ASN A 459 -23.69 -28.26 7.77
C ASN A 459 -23.46 -28.53 6.27
N ALA A 460 -23.14 -29.75 5.86
CA ALA A 460 -22.84 -30.07 4.46
C ALA A 460 -24.13 -30.22 3.65
N ASP A 461 -24.26 -29.40 2.59
CA ASP A 461 -25.21 -29.63 1.52
C ASP A 461 -24.78 -30.89 0.74
N THR A 462 -25.72 -31.79 0.46
CA THR A 462 -25.44 -33.10 -0.17
C THR A 462 -24.79 -32.99 -1.57
N ALA A 463 -24.80 -31.79 -2.17
CA ALA A 463 -24.13 -31.46 -3.42
C ALA A 463 -22.61 -31.16 -3.28
N GLU A 464 -22.09 -30.91 -2.07
CA GLU A 464 -20.68 -30.56 -1.81
C GLU A 464 -19.81 -31.75 -1.36
N ILE A 465 -20.24 -32.98 -1.65
CA ILE A 465 -19.49 -34.20 -1.32
C ILE A 465 -18.32 -34.37 -2.31
N GLY A 466 -17.29 -33.55 -2.12
CA GLY A 466 -15.95 -33.73 -2.69
C GLY A 466 -14.92 -33.86 -1.56
N ASN A 467 -13.69 -34.30 -1.89
CA ASN A 467 -12.59 -34.35 -0.93
C ASN A 467 -12.35 -32.96 -0.31
N SER A 468 -12.78 -32.75 0.94
CA SER A 468 -12.62 -31.49 1.65
C SER A 468 -11.14 -31.25 1.97
N VAL A 469 -10.64 -30.06 1.61
CA VAL A 469 -9.26 -29.64 1.90
C VAL A 469 -9.29 -28.67 3.08
N ILE A 470 -8.59 -29.01 4.14
CA ILE A 470 -8.62 -28.26 5.38
C ILE A 470 -7.40 -27.31 5.41
N LEU A 471 -7.63 -26.00 5.28
CA LEU A 471 -6.58 -24.97 5.24
C LEU A 471 -6.08 -24.60 6.63
N PRO A 472 -4.79 -24.78 7.00
CA PRO A 472 -4.29 -24.54 8.37
C PRO A 472 -4.47 -23.08 8.79
N SER A 473 -4.50 -22.80 10.10
CA SER A 473 -4.60 -21.42 10.59
C SER A 473 -3.36 -20.58 10.23
N SER A 474 -2.23 -21.21 9.93
CA SER A 474 -1.05 -20.56 9.36
C SER A 474 -1.25 -20.04 7.93
N TYR A 475 -2.32 -20.44 7.23
CA TYR A 475 -2.66 -19.91 5.91
C TYR A 475 -3.44 -18.60 6.06
N VAL A 476 -2.74 -17.49 5.81
CA VAL A 476 -3.27 -16.12 5.97
C VAL A 476 -4.54 -15.93 5.15
N GLY A 477 -5.59 -15.44 5.80
CA GLY A 477 -6.89 -15.18 5.17
C GLY A 477 -7.84 -16.39 5.13
N SER A 478 -7.42 -17.58 5.57
CA SER A 478 -8.35 -18.69 5.78
C SER A 478 -9.35 -18.40 6.91
N PRO A 479 -10.53 -19.04 6.93
CA PRO A 479 -11.46 -18.92 8.06
C PRO A 479 -10.82 -19.23 9.41
N ARG A 480 -9.94 -20.23 9.48
CA ARG A 480 -9.23 -20.61 10.71
C ARG A 480 -8.22 -19.57 11.16
N HIS A 481 -7.45 -19.01 10.21
CA HIS A 481 -6.58 -17.87 10.49
C HIS A 481 -7.37 -16.70 11.10
N MET A 482 -8.49 -16.33 10.48
CA MET A 482 -9.32 -15.22 10.98
C MET A 482 -9.94 -15.52 12.35
N GLN A 483 -10.37 -16.76 12.58
CA GLN A 483 -10.94 -17.18 13.86
C GLN A 483 -9.88 -17.16 14.99
N GLU A 484 -8.67 -17.66 14.73
CA GLU A 484 -7.56 -17.60 15.69
C GLU A 484 -7.21 -16.15 16.04
N TYR A 485 -7.08 -15.27 15.04
CA TYR A 485 -6.83 -13.84 15.26
C TYR A 485 -7.93 -13.17 16.12
N ILE A 486 -9.20 -13.53 15.91
CA ILE A 486 -10.32 -13.04 16.73
C ILE A 486 -10.22 -13.58 18.16
N GLN A 487 -9.92 -14.87 18.32
CA GLN A 487 -9.78 -15.50 19.64
C GLN A 487 -8.62 -14.90 20.44
N ASP A 488 -7.48 -14.63 19.81
CA ASP A 488 -6.35 -13.93 20.42
C ASP A 488 -6.75 -12.53 20.90
N ALA A 489 -7.47 -11.78 20.04
CA ALA A 489 -7.93 -10.44 20.38
C ALA A 489 -8.90 -10.45 21.58
N MET A 490 -9.85 -11.39 21.58
CA MET A 490 -10.81 -11.56 22.67
C MET A 490 -10.12 -12.01 23.97
N THR A 491 -9.08 -12.83 23.88
CA THR A 491 -8.26 -13.24 25.02
C THR A 491 -7.58 -12.05 25.67
N PHE A 492 -6.95 -11.17 24.88
CA PHE A 492 -6.35 -9.95 25.42
C PHE A 492 -7.37 -9.00 26.06
N VAL A 493 -8.54 -8.85 25.44
CA VAL A 493 -9.61 -8.00 25.99
C VAL A 493 -10.16 -8.58 27.31
N ARG A 494 -10.32 -9.91 27.38
CA ARG A 494 -10.80 -10.59 28.59
C ARG A 494 -9.81 -10.46 29.74
N GLU A 495 -8.52 -10.63 29.46
CA GLU A 495 -7.47 -10.65 30.48
C GLU A 495 -7.08 -9.23 30.93
N TYR A 496 -6.94 -8.28 30.00
CA TYR A 496 -6.35 -6.96 30.28
C TYR A 496 -7.36 -5.80 30.18
N GLY A 497 -8.59 -6.08 29.77
CA GLY A 497 -9.62 -5.10 29.48
C GLY A 497 -9.42 -4.41 28.13
N ARG A 498 -10.02 -3.22 27.96
CA ARG A 498 -9.92 -2.44 26.72
C ARG A 498 -8.47 -2.02 26.41
N PRO A 499 -8.07 -1.97 25.12
CA PRO A 499 -6.76 -1.48 24.71
C PRO A 499 -6.52 -0.04 25.17
N CYS A 500 -5.26 0.29 25.47
CA CYS A 500 -4.85 1.64 25.85
C CYS A 500 -4.84 2.58 24.64
N LEU A 501 -4.37 2.08 23.47
CA LEU A 501 -4.37 2.83 22.22
C LEU A 501 -4.91 1.99 21.07
N LEU A 502 -5.66 2.65 20.19
CA LEU A 502 -6.01 2.19 18.84
C LEU A 502 -5.35 3.15 17.84
N ILE A 503 -4.31 2.67 17.15
CA ILE A 503 -3.55 3.48 16.19
C ILE A 503 -3.92 3.04 14.78
N THR A 504 -4.26 3.99 13.92
CA THR A 504 -4.37 3.76 12.48
C THR A 504 -3.11 4.27 11.80
N PHE A 505 -2.36 3.37 11.16
CA PHE A 505 -1.14 3.72 10.43
C PHE A 505 -1.39 3.60 8.93
N THR A 506 -1.34 4.72 8.21
CA THR A 506 -1.66 4.78 6.78
C THR A 506 -0.39 5.02 5.96
N CYS A 507 -0.21 4.26 4.88
CA CYS A 507 0.91 4.46 3.97
C CYS A 507 0.82 5.83 3.28
N ASN A 508 1.95 6.55 3.23
CA ASN A 508 2.07 7.80 2.47
C ASN A 508 2.93 7.57 1.22
N PRO A 509 2.39 7.72 0.00
CA PRO A 509 3.16 7.50 -1.23
C PRO A 509 4.24 8.56 -1.47
N LYS A 510 4.21 9.67 -0.72
CA LYS A 510 5.20 10.76 -0.78
C LYS A 510 6.37 10.57 0.18
N TRP A 511 6.45 9.44 0.90
CA TRP A 511 7.63 9.15 1.71
C TRP A 511 8.90 9.16 0.86
N GLN A 512 9.97 9.78 1.38
CA GLN A 512 11.22 9.94 0.67
C GLN A 512 11.82 8.59 0.25
N GLU A 513 11.67 7.55 1.06
CA GLU A 513 12.14 6.20 0.75
C GLU A 513 11.38 5.54 -0.42
N ILE A 514 10.20 6.07 -0.78
CA ILE A 514 9.47 5.68 -1.99
C ILE A 514 9.92 6.55 -3.15
N THR A 515 9.83 7.87 -3.01
CA THR A 515 10.05 8.81 -4.12
C THR A 515 11.48 8.78 -4.65
N SER A 516 12.48 8.56 -3.78
CA SER A 516 13.89 8.42 -4.18
C SER A 516 14.19 7.17 -5.01
N LEU A 517 13.31 6.17 -5.00
CA LEU A 517 13.47 4.90 -5.71
C LEU A 517 12.62 4.81 -6.99
N LEU A 518 11.86 5.86 -7.31
CA LEU A 518 11.09 5.94 -8.55
C LEU A 518 12.02 6.26 -9.72
N LEU A 519 11.85 5.53 -10.83
CA LEU A 519 12.54 5.85 -12.08
C LEU A 519 11.92 7.11 -12.72
N PRO A 520 12.61 7.78 -13.67
CA PRO A 520 12.06 8.92 -14.38
C PRO A 520 10.65 8.64 -14.95
N GLY A 521 9.72 9.56 -14.71
CA GLY A 521 8.32 9.43 -15.12
C GLY A 521 7.49 8.38 -14.37
N GLN A 522 8.05 7.71 -13.34
CA GLN A 522 7.29 6.84 -12.46
C GLN A 522 6.66 7.58 -11.29
N ASN A 523 5.53 7.04 -10.83
CA ASN A 523 4.78 7.50 -9.67
C ASN A 523 4.67 6.32 -8.70
N ALA A 524 4.33 6.55 -7.43
CA ALA A 524 4.23 5.49 -6.42
C ALA A 524 3.29 4.33 -6.82
N ILE A 525 2.24 4.63 -7.58
CA ILE A 525 1.33 3.64 -8.16
C ILE A 525 2.01 2.66 -9.12
N HIS A 526 3.01 3.10 -9.89
CA HIS A 526 3.76 2.20 -10.78
C HIS A 526 4.69 1.24 -10.01
N ARG A 527 4.98 1.52 -8.73
CA ARG A 527 5.96 0.80 -7.90
C ARG A 527 5.35 0.34 -6.57
N HIS A 528 4.32 -0.49 -6.68
CA HIS A 528 3.68 -1.13 -5.52
C HIS A 528 4.65 -2.03 -4.74
N ASP A 529 5.67 -2.59 -5.39
CA ASP A 529 6.74 -3.36 -4.77
C ASP A 529 7.50 -2.54 -3.71
N ILE A 530 7.94 -1.32 -4.05
CA ILE A 530 8.62 -0.41 -3.09
C ILE A 530 7.63 0.08 -2.04
N THR A 531 6.42 0.49 -2.46
CA THR A 531 5.40 1.02 -1.56
C THR A 531 5.09 0.03 -0.43
N ALA A 532 4.88 -1.25 -0.77
CA ALA A 532 4.63 -2.30 0.20
C ALA A 532 5.85 -2.59 1.09
N ARG A 533 7.07 -2.59 0.53
CA ARG A 533 8.32 -2.78 1.27
C ARG A 533 8.55 -1.66 2.30
N VAL A 534 8.47 -0.40 1.87
CA VAL A 534 8.62 0.77 2.75
C VAL A 534 7.56 0.78 3.84
N PHE A 535 6.29 0.54 3.49
CA PHE A 535 5.21 0.43 4.48
C PHE A 535 5.52 -0.64 5.53
N LYS A 536 5.94 -1.84 5.10
CA LYS A 536 6.27 -2.93 6.04
C LYS A 536 7.44 -2.57 6.94
N GLN A 537 8.48 -1.91 6.42
CA GLN A 537 9.63 -1.49 7.23
C GLN A 537 9.25 -0.39 8.22
N LYS A 538 8.49 0.63 7.80
CA LYS A 538 8.02 1.69 8.71
C LYS A 538 7.05 1.17 9.76
N LEU A 539 6.16 0.23 9.41
CA LEU A 539 5.28 -0.43 10.39
C LEU A 539 6.09 -1.21 11.42
N LYS A 540 7.11 -1.98 11.00
CA LYS A 540 8.03 -2.66 11.93
C LYS A 540 8.77 -1.67 12.83
N SER A 541 9.25 -0.55 12.26
CA SER A 541 9.91 0.52 13.02
C SER A 541 8.97 1.08 14.09
N LEU A 542 7.73 1.44 13.72
CA LEU A 542 6.71 1.95 14.65
C LEU A 542 6.39 0.96 15.78
N ILE A 543 6.19 -0.33 15.45
CA ILE A 543 5.95 -1.35 16.48
C ILE A 543 7.16 -1.47 17.40
N SER A 544 8.39 -1.45 16.88
CA SER A 544 9.59 -1.49 17.72
C SER A 544 9.73 -0.25 18.60
N PHE A 545 9.41 0.93 18.06
CA PHE A 545 9.44 2.21 18.76
C PHE A 545 8.49 2.20 19.97
N ILE A 546 7.29 1.64 19.80
CA ILE A 546 6.32 1.54 20.89
C ILE A 546 6.70 0.43 21.89
N THR A 547 7.00 -0.76 21.37
CA THR A 547 7.04 -1.99 22.18
C THR A 547 8.41 -2.28 22.79
N LYS A 548 9.50 -1.89 22.12
CA LYS A 548 10.88 -2.16 22.58
C LYS A 548 11.57 -0.92 23.14
N LEU A 549 11.28 0.26 22.57
CA LEU A 549 11.84 1.52 23.08
C LEU A 549 10.95 2.17 24.14
N HIS A 550 9.74 1.65 24.35
CA HIS A 550 8.85 2.08 25.42
C HIS A 550 8.49 3.56 25.38
N VAL A 551 8.25 4.10 24.17
CA VAL A 551 7.93 5.53 23.98
C VAL A 551 6.71 5.98 24.77
N PHE A 552 5.73 5.08 24.98
CA PHE A 552 4.55 5.30 25.82
C PHE A 552 4.65 4.61 27.20
N GLY A 553 5.79 3.96 27.49
CA GLY A 553 5.98 3.07 28.64
C GLY A 553 6.06 1.58 28.25
N PRO A 554 6.31 0.69 29.23
CA PRO A 554 6.40 -0.75 28.99
C PRO A 554 5.12 -1.31 28.36
N THR A 555 5.27 -2.06 27.26
CA THR A 555 4.14 -2.71 26.57
C THR A 555 3.88 -4.09 27.16
N ARG A 556 2.62 -4.37 27.51
CA ARG A 556 2.18 -5.69 28.00
C ARG A 556 1.87 -6.64 26.85
N CYS A 557 1.01 -6.22 25.93
CA CYS A 557 0.71 -6.95 24.71
C CYS A 557 0.26 -5.97 23.61
N TRP A 558 0.29 -6.45 22.37
CA TRP A 558 -0.13 -5.69 21.19
C TRP A 558 -0.54 -6.64 20.07
N MET A 559 -1.34 -6.13 19.14
CA MET A 559 -1.65 -6.81 17.88
C MET A 559 -1.98 -5.79 16.79
N TYR A 560 -1.89 -6.18 15.53
CA TYR A 560 -2.38 -5.36 14.43
C TYR A 560 -2.96 -6.19 13.29
N SER A 561 -3.91 -5.61 12.57
CA SER A 561 -4.31 -6.06 11.24
C SER A 561 -3.72 -5.09 10.20
N VAL A 562 -3.28 -5.64 9.06
CA VAL A 562 -2.99 -4.83 7.86
C VAL A 562 -4.15 -5.05 6.92
N GLU A 563 -4.76 -3.97 6.52
CA GLU A 563 -5.89 -3.96 5.63
C GLU A 563 -5.52 -3.20 4.36
N TRP A 564 -6.20 -3.54 3.28
CA TRP A 564 -6.10 -2.82 2.05
C TRP A 564 -7.33 -1.92 1.90
N GLN A 565 -7.14 -0.61 1.98
CA GLN A 565 -8.19 0.33 1.65
C GLN A 565 -8.44 0.30 0.14
N LYS A 566 -9.71 0.33 -0.28
CA LYS A 566 -10.14 0.34 -1.71
C LYS A 566 -9.47 1.45 -2.57
N ARG A 567 -8.79 2.40 -1.91
CA ARG A 567 -7.98 3.50 -2.46
C ARG A 567 -6.55 3.10 -2.87
N GLY A 568 -6.12 1.85 -2.67
CA GLY A 568 -4.91 1.28 -3.29
C GLY A 568 -3.66 1.23 -2.41
N LEU A 569 -3.65 1.87 -1.25
CA LEU A 569 -2.51 1.91 -0.33
C LEU A 569 -2.78 1.09 0.94
N PRO A 570 -1.75 0.45 1.53
CA PRO A 570 -1.91 -0.32 2.74
C PRO A 570 -2.13 0.58 3.96
N HIS A 571 -2.95 0.10 4.90
CA HIS A 571 -3.10 0.70 6.22
C HIS A 571 -3.10 -0.40 7.29
N ALA A 572 -2.77 -0.05 8.52
CA ALA A 572 -2.80 -0.95 9.66
C ALA A 572 -3.64 -0.38 10.79
N HIS A 573 -4.39 -1.26 11.47
CA HIS A 573 -5.04 -0.96 12.73
C HIS A 573 -4.28 -1.69 13.84
N ILE A 574 -3.77 -0.94 14.81
CA ILE A 574 -2.87 -1.43 15.85
C ILE A 574 -3.54 -1.23 17.21
N LEU A 575 -3.64 -2.31 17.98
CA LEU A 575 -4.14 -2.32 19.36
C LEU A 575 -2.97 -2.55 20.33
N ILE A 576 -2.90 -1.76 21.39
CA ILE A 576 -1.78 -1.80 22.34
C ILE A 576 -2.29 -1.72 23.78
N TRP A 577 -1.71 -2.56 24.65
CA TRP A 577 -1.92 -2.53 26.09
C TRP A 577 -0.59 -2.26 26.78
N PHE A 578 -0.52 -1.20 27.59
CA PHE A 578 0.64 -0.87 28.40
C PHE A 578 0.56 -1.51 29.79
N VAL A 579 1.72 -1.68 30.43
CA VAL A 579 1.78 -2.13 31.83
C VAL A 579 1.14 -1.08 32.73
N ASP A 580 1.54 0.18 32.55
CA ASP A 580 0.95 1.36 33.17
C ASP A 580 -0.06 1.99 32.20
N LYS A 581 -1.34 1.98 32.58
CA LYS A 581 -2.41 2.54 31.74
C LYS A 581 -2.28 4.06 31.63
N ILE A 582 -2.55 4.59 30.44
CA ILE A 582 -2.69 6.04 30.19
C ILE A 582 -3.87 6.55 31.03
N ARG A 583 -3.65 7.59 31.83
CA ARG A 583 -4.68 8.20 32.67
C ARG A 583 -5.44 9.27 31.88
N ALA A 584 -6.64 9.60 32.33
CA ALA A 584 -7.46 10.64 31.69
C ALA A 584 -6.73 12.00 31.59
N GLU A 585 -5.96 12.35 32.63
CA GLU A 585 -5.13 13.55 32.69
C GLU A 585 -3.97 13.57 31.68
N ASP A 586 -3.53 12.42 31.20
CA ASP A 586 -2.44 12.30 30.24
C ASP A 586 -2.91 12.37 28.77
N ILE A 587 -4.21 12.17 28.50
CA ILE A 587 -4.72 12.01 27.12
C ILE A 587 -4.35 13.21 26.24
N ASP A 588 -4.53 14.42 26.76
CA ASP A 588 -4.30 15.67 26.04
C ASP A 588 -2.81 15.98 25.82
N SER A 589 -1.90 15.24 26.47
CA SER A 589 -0.45 15.30 26.19
C SER A 589 -0.04 14.38 25.03
N LEU A 590 -0.81 13.30 24.81
CA LEU A 590 -0.53 12.29 23.79
C LEU A 590 -1.34 12.48 22.51
N ILE A 591 -2.54 13.04 22.61
CA ILE A 591 -3.52 13.07 21.53
C ILE A 591 -4.06 14.49 21.38
N SER A 592 -4.02 15.04 20.17
CA SER A 592 -4.52 16.40 19.89
C SER A 592 -5.42 16.42 18.67
N ALA A 593 -6.64 16.98 18.80
CA ALA A 593 -7.53 17.20 17.66
C ALA A 593 -7.46 18.64 17.11
N GLU A 594 -6.40 19.38 17.48
CA GLU A 594 -6.16 20.78 17.14
C GLU A 594 -5.28 20.89 15.89
N ILE A 595 -5.40 22.01 15.16
CA ILE A 595 -4.45 22.34 14.10
C ILE A 595 -3.24 22.98 14.79
N PRO A 596 -2.01 22.44 14.61
CA PRO A 596 -0.80 23.00 15.23
C PRO A 596 -0.59 24.46 14.83
N ASP A 597 0.05 25.27 15.68
CA ASP A 597 0.43 26.64 15.29
C ASP A 597 1.72 26.57 14.45
N PRO A 598 1.71 27.05 13.20
CA PRO A 598 2.91 27.01 12.35
C PRO A 598 4.08 27.85 12.89
N SER A 599 3.83 28.79 13.81
CA SER A 599 4.90 29.56 14.47
C SER A 599 5.61 28.78 15.58
N THR A 600 4.98 27.73 16.12
CA THR A 600 5.55 26.86 17.15
C THR A 600 6.00 25.51 16.61
N ASP A 601 5.26 24.97 15.64
CA ASP A 601 5.50 23.64 15.07
C ASP A 601 5.08 23.61 13.59
N GLN A 602 5.97 24.14 12.75
CA GLN A 602 5.74 24.24 11.31
C GLN A 602 5.63 22.85 10.65
N LEU A 603 6.42 21.88 11.12
CA LEU A 603 6.46 20.54 10.53
C LEU A 603 5.15 19.79 10.80
N LEU A 604 4.69 19.75 12.05
CA LEU A 604 3.44 19.09 12.39
C LEU A 604 2.25 19.82 11.75
N PHE A 605 2.28 21.16 11.68
CA PHE A 605 1.26 21.93 10.95
C PHE A 605 1.16 21.46 9.49
N TYR A 606 2.28 21.34 8.78
CA TYR A 606 2.30 20.87 7.39
C TYR A 606 1.79 19.42 7.26
N ILE A 607 2.21 18.53 8.16
CA ILE A 607 1.77 17.12 8.16
C ILE A 607 0.26 17.02 8.38
N VAL A 608 -0.26 17.71 9.40
CA VAL A 608 -1.68 17.68 9.77
C VAL A 608 -2.53 18.30 8.66
N THR A 609 -2.15 19.48 8.16
CA THR A 609 -2.90 20.17 7.10
C THR A 609 -2.92 19.41 5.78
N THR A 610 -1.85 18.70 5.45
CA THR A 610 -1.74 17.92 4.21
C THR A 610 -2.48 16.59 4.28
N ASN A 611 -2.42 15.89 5.41
CA ASN A 611 -2.83 14.48 5.46
C ASN A 611 -4.09 14.23 6.31
N MET A 612 -4.40 15.10 7.26
CA MET A 612 -5.37 14.83 8.33
C MET A 612 -6.57 15.78 8.31
N ILE A 613 -6.77 16.55 7.24
CA ILE A 613 -7.87 17.52 7.16
C ILE A 613 -9.11 16.93 6.49
N HIS A 614 -10.28 17.21 7.08
CA HIS A 614 -11.55 16.97 6.41
C HIS A 614 -11.74 18.02 5.34
N GLY A 615 -11.91 17.58 4.09
CA GLY A 615 -12.33 18.48 3.02
C GLY A 615 -13.67 19.15 3.36
N PRO A 616 -13.98 20.30 2.71
CA PRO A 616 -15.25 20.97 2.91
C PRO A 616 -16.41 20.01 2.63
N CYS A 617 -17.43 20.01 3.48
CA CYS A 617 -18.65 19.22 3.32
C CYS A 617 -19.87 19.99 3.86
N GLY A 618 -21.06 19.39 3.81
CA GLY A 618 -22.27 20.02 4.32
C GLY A 618 -22.73 21.14 3.38
N ILE A 619 -23.01 22.31 3.94
CA ILE A 619 -23.44 23.49 3.16
C ILE A 619 -22.34 23.93 2.20
N LEU A 620 -21.06 23.79 2.58
CA LEU A 620 -19.92 24.23 1.77
C LEU A 620 -19.68 23.34 0.55
N ASN A 621 -20.02 22.06 0.64
CA ASN A 621 -19.91 21.14 -0.48
C ASN A 621 -20.84 19.92 -0.29
N ARG A 622 -22.04 20.00 -0.87
CA ARG A 622 -23.06 18.94 -0.78
C ARG A 622 -22.71 17.69 -1.59
N SER A 623 -21.83 17.79 -2.60
CA SER A 623 -21.40 16.65 -3.43
C SER A 623 -20.20 15.89 -2.84
N SER A 624 -19.73 16.28 -1.65
CA SER A 624 -18.64 15.57 -0.98
C SER A 624 -19.00 14.10 -0.74
N PRO A 625 -18.06 13.15 -0.97
CA PRO A 625 -18.34 11.71 -0.80
C PRO A 625 -18.81 11.29 0.60
N CYS A 626 -18.61 12.12 1.61
CA CYS A 626 -19.06 11.87 2.98
C CYS A 626 -20.53 12.27 3.23
N MET A 627 -21.18 12.95 2.30
CA MET A 627 -22.55 13.44 2.44
C MET A 627 -23.55 12.33 2.07
N VAL A 628 -24.45 12.01 3.00
CA VAL A 628 -25.59 11.11 2.80
C VAL A 628 -26.80 11.78 3.43
N ASP A 629 -27.92 11.84 2.71
CA ASP A 629 -29.17 12.48 3.16
C ASP A 629 -28.99 13.91 3.68
N GLY A 630 -28.14 14.70 3.01
CA GLY A 630 -27.85 16.09 3.37
C GLY A 630 -27.03 16.26 4.66
N LYS A 631 -26.55 15.18 5.28
CA LYS A 631 -25.70 15.20 6.48
C LYS A 631 -24.35 14.56 6.22
N CYS A 632 -23.30 15.11 6.85
CA CYS A 632 -22.00 14.46 6.81
C CYS A 632 -22.04 13.18 7.67
N THR A 633 -21.81 12.02 7.06
CA THR A 633 -21.75 10.71 7.75
C THR A 633 -20.69 10.66 8.85
N LYS A 634 -19.67 11.52 8.78
CA LYS A 634 -18.61 11.65 9.79
C LYS A 634 -18.92 12.71 10.87
N ARG A 635 -20.10 13.34 10.79
CA ARG A 635 -20.62 14.36 11.70
C ARG A 635 -19.68 15.58 11.82
N PHE A 636 -19.23 16.09 10.68
CA PHE A 636 -18.48 17.36 10.61
C PHE A 636 -19.40 18.55 10.31
N PRO A 637 -19.07 19.77 10.78
CA PRO A 637 -17.95 20.08 11.68
C PRO A 637 -18.18 19.54 13.10
N LYS A 638 -17.11 19.29 13.85
CA LYS A 638 -17.16 18.87 15.27
C LYS A 638 -17.21 20.09 16.18
N ASP A 639 -17.87 19.97 17.32
CA ASP A 639 -17.93 21.03 18.32
C ASP A 639 -16.55 21.29 18.96
N PHE A 640 -16.33 22.53 19.40
CA PHE A 640 -15.15 22.92 20.16
C PHE A 640 -15.33 22.56 21.65
N ILE A 641 -14.30 21.98 22.25
CA ILE A 641 -14.27 21.61 23.67
C ILE A 641 -12.88 21.86 24.26
N ASN A 642 -12.82 22.34 25.49
CA ASN A 642 -11.56 22.76 26.12
C ASN A 642 -10.70 21.61 26.64
N ASP A 643 -11.32 20.47 26.97
CA ASP A 643 -10.65 19.30 27.56
C ASP A 643 -11.28 18.03 26.97
N THR A 644 -10.52 16.94 26.90
CA THR A 644 -11.04 15.65 26.44
C THR A 644 -12.06 15.08 27.43
N VAL A 645 -13.23 14.66 26.94
CA VAL A 645 -14.28 14.02 27.74
C VAL A 645 -14.46 12.57 27.32
N THR A 646 -14.25 11.64 28.25
CA THR A 646 -14.49 10.21 28.04
C THR A 646 -15.97 9.87 28.29
N HIS A 647 -16.71 9.44 27.26
CA HIS A 647 -18.08 8.95 27.41
C HIS A 647 -18.16 7.47 27.81
N ILE A 648 -19.28 7.10 28.41
CA ILE A 648 -19.59 5.72 28.87
C ILE A 648 -19.64 4.73 27.69
N ASP A 649 -20.04 5.20 26.51
CA ASP A 649 -20.08 4.41 25.27
C ASP A 649 -18.70 4.10 24.67
N GLY A 650 -17.62 4.61 25.27
CA GLY A 650 -16.24 4.34 24.89
C GLY A 650 -15.68 5.22 23.79
N TYR A 651 -16.41 6.22 23.31
CA TYR A 651 -15.91 7.20 22.32
C TYR A 651 -15.55 8.52 23.00
N PRO A 652 -14.25 8.84 23.17
CA PRO A 652 -13.85 10.13 23.73
C PRO A 652 -14.16 11.27 22.76
N ILE A 653 -14.64 12.39 23.31
CA ILE A 653 -14.68 13.68 22.62
C ILE A 653 -13.37 14.39 22.95
N TYR A 654 -12.44 14.38 22.00
CA TYR A 654 -11.12 14.95 22.20
C TYR A 654 -11.14 16.48 22.24
N ARG A 655 -10.23 17.03 23.05
CA ARG A 655 -9.96 18.47 23.13
C ARG A 655 -9.81 19.10 21.75
N ARG A 656 -10.56 20.18 21.53
CA ARG A 656 -10.56 21.00 20.31
C ARG A 656 -10.85 22.44 20.71
N ARG A 657 -9.83 23.22 21.10
CA ARG A 657 -10.01 24.63 21.49
C ARG A 657 -10.24 25.52 20.28
N SER A 658 -11.03 26.57 20.46
CA SER A 658 -11.18 27.62 19.46
C SER A 658 -9.96 28.55 19.52
N THR A 659 -9.33 28.83 18.38
CA THR A 659 -8.13 29.68 18.31
C THR A 659 -8.43 31.18 18.33
N GLY A 660 -9.70 31.59 18.41
CA GLY A 660 -10.13 33.00 18.40
C GLY A 660 -9.94 33.73 17.05
N LYS A 661 -8.84 33.45 16.33
CA LYS A 661 -8.51 34.00 15.00
C LYS A 661 -9.32 33.40 13.84
N MET A 662 -10.02 32.28 14.06
CA MET A 662 -10.88 31.65 13.05
C MET A 662 -12.35 32.07 13.12
N ALA A 663 -12.73 32.99 14.00
CA ALA A 663 -14.12 33.40 14.18
C ALA A 663 -14.67 34.24 13.01
N ASP A 664 -13.81 34.92 12.23
CA ASP A 664 -14.26 35.89 11.22
C ASP A 664 -14.17 35.43 9.76
N ASN A 665 -13.63 34.24 9.47
CA ASN A 665 -13.63 33.69 8.12
C ASN A 665 -14.58 32.50 8.01
N HIS A 666 -15.74 32.74 7.40
CA HIS A 666 -16.71 31.72 6.96
C HIS A 666 -16.12 30.70 5.95
N SER A 667 -14.83 30.78 5.62
CA SER A 667 -14.20 30.12 4.48
C SER A 667 -13.28 28.92 4.79
N LEU A 668 -12.92 28.60 6.04
CA LEU A 668 -12.05 27.43 6.32
C LEU A 668 -12.43 26.69 7.62
N LYS A 669 -13.59 26.02 7.63
CA LYS A 669 -13.93 25.00 8.65
C LYS A 669 -13.18 23.68 8.38
N LEU A 670 -11.85 23.75 8.31
CA LEU A 670 -11.00 22.57 8.25
C LEU A 670 -10.95 21.94 9.65
N SER A 671 -11.29 20.66 9.75
CA SER A 671 -11.28 19.94 11.01
C SER A 671 -10.50 18.64 10.85
N VAL A 672 -9.71 18.32 11.86
CA VAL A 672 -8.82 17.16 11.86
C VAL A 672 -9.66 15.87 11.82
N THR A 673 -9.48 15.04 10.78
CA THR A 673 -10.20 13.78 10.52
C THR A 673 -9.64 12.59 11.26
N GLN A 674 -8.32 12.57 11.44
CA GLN A 674 -7.58 11.59 12.23
C GLN A 674 -6.77 12.36 13.24
N ILE A 675 -6.90 11.99 14.49
CA ILE A 675 -6.38 12.76 15.61
C ILE A 675 -4.90 12.39 15.74
N PRO A 676 -3.95 13.32 15.47
CA PRO A 676 -2.55 13.03 15.62
C PRO A 676 -2.26 12.61 17.06
N GLY A 677 -1.57 11.47 17.20
CA GLY A 677 -0.79 11.19 18.39
C GLY A 677 0.53 11.95 18.27
N HIS A 678 0.91 12.68 19.31
CA HIS A 678 2.19 13.39 19.39
C HIS A 678 3.36 12.44 19.60
#